data_AF-A0A961SZ77-F1
#
_entry.id   AF-A0A961SZ77-F1
#
_cell.length_a   1.000
_cell.length_b   1.000
_cell.length_c   1.000
_cell.angle_alpha   90.00
_cell.angle_beta   90.00
_cell.angle_gamma   90.00
#
_symmetry.space_group_name_H-M   'P 1'
#
loop_
_entity.id
_entity.type
_entity.pdbx_description
1 polymer ?
#
loop_
_entity_poly.entity_id
_entity_poly.type
_entity_poly.pdbx_seq_one_letter_code
_entity_poly.pdbx_strand_id
1 'polypeptide(L)'
;MCRASSIRHPASGGQGWSVSGISRANAHQVSRYDDAPAYGGTPSDNSVIAAIRDLKARGLKVVLYPFLLMDIPTGNVLPDPYGSGNGQKPYPWRGEITVYPAAQQPSSADGTALASAQVSSFCGNAQASDFAVFGDTVSWTGGSDQGYRRMVLHYARLCVTAGGVDAFLLGSELRGLTTIRDENGNFPFVLGLMTLASDVRSLCGPSTKLTYGADWSEYFGHHPQDGSGDVLFHLDPLWAHSDIDAVGIDNYMPLSDWRLNGDPLDRSVHSQTDPAYLRAGIAGGEGFDWYYASDADRASGLRSPISDFYGEDWVWRYKDIRGWWENPHHERQNGIRKAQPTQWIPASKPIWFTEFGCAAIAMGANEPNVFPDAKSGSAGLPRFSTGGRNDLVQYRTLLEQLRWWDNSLPGLPANRNPVSPIYGGPMLEPSNMFAWAWDARPFPAFPLTSQLWSDGANWQTGHWLNGRLGGCPVDELAAAIAGDGSVSIETLRCDGFVDGYASPGLVPPRASLEPLTGLYNLAHGENADGRDLRSKAYGDVVEIEMADLVGEDGEPVVLRERQQESDLPREAELSHVSVFNAYESDLSRSRRLTGGAERIISMDVPVVVAPSVATGILDARLRDMWIGRETLTIGLPWKYLVLVAGDQVRFSDTLDGLWQIRAIEDGAWRQVSMVRIEQFEESASPASDIHVGQSLRPDFGQPVFHVMNLPLSPDNTAAHVHVAVAAQPFARQYAVHAAPGSTGFTLRGIVNRNAVTGALLEPLPPGPEGRFDQRNQIRLRLLGGELSSVPQSLLFNGANAAAIRSASGEWEIVQFANADLQPDGSWLLGKLLRAQLGSDAAMNEGHDTGAAFVLLDEAVASIPLAALESGLELSWRAGPADDPVSADSHAPLSHQHVPVNLRPLSPVHLHASRIASGDIEIGWTRRSRIDGDNWDNASVPLGETAESYVVEILQANGAIVRSVDATMPFAIYPAIDQQADFGLLPSALTFAVRQLSATGLAGTARNRTVIF
;
A
#
# COMPACT_ATOMS: atom_id res chain seq x y z
N MET A 1 3.97 11.57 -0.22
CA MET A 1 4.18 10.66 0.92
C MET A 1 3.74 9.25 0.53
N CYS A 2 4.53 8.21 0.84
CA CYS A 2 4.19 6.82 0.52
C CYS A 2 3.56 6.11 1.74
N ARG A 3 2.29 5.73 1.66
CA ARG A 3 1.59 4.90 2.65
C ARG A 3 1.84 3.43 2.35
N ALA A 4 2.30 2.67 3.35
CA ALA A 4 2.41 1.22 3.28
C ALA A 4 1.44 0.59 4.29
N SER A 5 0.69 -0.41 3.86
CA SER A 5 -0.17 -1.24 4.72
C SER A 5 0.17 -2.71 4.52
N SER A 6 0.06 -3.54 5.56
CA SER A 6 0.32 -4.98 5.39
C SER A 6 -0.83 -5.66 4.62
N ILE A 7 -0.48 -6.62 3.76
CA ILE A 7 -1.45 -7.38 2.96
C ILE A 7 -2.11 -8.46 3.85
N ARG A 8 -3.35 -8.85 3.51
CA ARG A 8 -4.20 -9.85 4.17
C ARG A 8 -3.58 -11.26 4.40
N HIS A 9 -2.36 -11.59 3.97
CA HIS A 9 -1.95 -12.98 3.75
C HIS A 9 -0.64 -13.43 4.43
N PRO A 10 -0.49 -14.76 4.68
CA PRO A 10 0.69 -15.31 5.31
C PRO A 10 1.88 -15.20 4.36
N ALA A 11 2.97 -14.61 4.86
CA ALA A 11 4.36 -14.74 4.40
C ALA A 11 4.56 -15.19 2.94
N SER A 12 4.37 -14.28 1.97
CA SER A 12 4.87 -14.46 0.59
C SER A 12 6.34 -14.03 0.43
N GLY A 13 7.14 -14.24 1.48
CA GLY A 13 8.59 -14.13 1.45
C GLY A 13 9.14 -15.09 2.49
N GLY A 14 10.28 -15.73 2.24
CA GLY A 14 10.88 -16.76 3.09
C GLY A 14 11.21 -16.35 4.55
N GLN A 15 10.82 -15.15 4.99
CA GLN A 15 10.88 -14.70 6.38
C GLN A 15 9.46 -14.37 6.88
N GLY A 16 9.05 -14.98 8.00
CA GLY A 16 7.75 -14.71 8.62
C GLY A 16 7.59 -13.24 9.05
N TRP A 17 6.36 -12.72 9.04
CA TRP A 17 6.06 -11.37 9.56
C TRP A 17 6.47 -11.29 11.04
N SER A 18 7.25 -10.25 11.38
CA SER A 18 7.56 -9.87 12.75
C SER A 18 7.78 -8.36 12.86
N VAL A 19 7.40 -7.80 14.02
CA VAL A 19 7.64 -6.40 14.39
C VAL A 19 8.15 -6.36 15.83
N SER A 20 9.33 -5.78 16.06
CA SER A 20 9.94 -5.64 17.38
C SER A 20 10.10 -6.98 18.13
N GLY A 21 10.35 -8.07 17.40
CA GLY A 21 10.42 -9.44 17.94
C GLY A 21 9.06 -10.11 18.19
N ILE A 22 7.94 -9.44 17.94
CA ILE A 22 6.60 -10.02 18.01
C ILE A 22 6.33 -10.75 16.69
N SER A 23 6.08 -12.06 16.76
CA SER A 23 5.73 -12.86 15.58
C SER A 23 4.25 -12.67 15.20
N ARG A 24 3.87 -13.05 13.98
CA ARG A 24 2.47 -12.97 13.52
C ARG A 24 1.48 -13.67 14.45
N ALA A 25 1.88 -14.82 15.03
CA ALA A 25 1.02 -15.59 15.92
C ALA A 25 0.77 -14.90 17.27
N ASN A 26 1.70 -14.03 17.70
CA ASN A 26 1.63 -13.32 18.97
C ASN A 26 1.16 -11.86 18.82
N ALA A 27 0.92 -11.41 17.60
CA ALA A 27 0.51 -10.04 17.32
C ALA A 27 -0.94 -9.79 17.73
N HIS A 28 -1.22 -8.58 18.23
CA HIS A 28 -2.58 -8.13 18.44
C HIS A 28 -3.32 -8.07 17.09
N GLN A 29 -4.50 -8.70 17.03
CA GLN A 29 -5.35 -8.62 15.84
C GLN A 29 -6.21 -7.38 15.92
N VAL A 30 -6.11 -6.55 14.88
CA VAL A 30 -7.00 -5.40 14.73
C VAL A 30 -8.45 -5.86 14.60
N SER A 31 -9.38 -4.98 14.99
CA SER A 31 -10.81 -5.22 14.91
C SER A 31 -11.29 -5.44 13.47
N ARG A 32 -12.55 -5.84 13.30
CA ARG A 32 -13.17 -6.14 12.01
C ARG A 32 -14.26 -5.13 11.65
N TYR A 33 -14.40 -4.86 10.37
CA TYR A 33 -15.47 -4.08 9.74
C TYR A 33 -15.90 -4.81 8.46
N ASP A 34 -17.19 -5.13 8.32
CA ASP A 34 -17.76 -5.90 7.21
C ASP A 34 -16.97 -7.19 6.87
N ASP A 35 -16.72 -8.01 7.90
CA ASP A 35 -15.93 -9.26 7.83
C ASP A 35 -14.47 -9.13 7.35
N ALA A 36 -13.99 -7.90 7.17
CA ALA A 36 -12.60 -7.55 6.87
C ALA A 36 -11.88 -7.00 8.10
N PRO A 37 -10.54 -7.13 8.19
CA PRO A 37 -9.77 -6.31 9.13
C PRO A 37 -10.05 -4.82 8.90
N ALA A 38 -10.30 -4.07 9.97
CA ALA A 38 -10.60 -2.64 9.91
C ALA A 38 -9.41 -1.81 9.38
N TYR A 39 -8.19 -2.32 9.55
CA TYR A 39 -6.95 -1.75 9.02
C TYR A 39 -6.08 -2.84 8.40
N GLY A 40 -5.20 -2.45 7.47
CA GLY A 40 -4.21 -3.36 6.87
C GLY A 40 -3.13 -3.86 7.82
N GLY A 41 -3.03 -3.35 9.06
CA GLY A 41 -2.00 -3.74 10.04
C GLY A 41 -0.60 -3.20 9.72
N THR A 42 0.29 -3.31 10.69
CA THR A 42 1.66 -2.77 10.62
C THR A 42 2.54 -3.57 9.65
N PRO A 43 3.31 -2.91 8.75
CA PRO A 43 4.34 -3.57 7.95
C PRO A 43 5.37 -4.30 8.83
N SER A 44 6.00 -5.36 8.31
CA SER A 44 7.09 -6.04 9.04
C SER A 44 8.34 -5.16 9.12
N ASP A 45 9.17 -5.37 10.15
CA ASP A 45 10.44 -4.63 10.31
C ASP A 45 11.34 -4.78 9.08
N ASN A 46 11.43 -5.99 8.52
CA ASN A 46 12.18 -6.28 7.31
C ASN A 46 11.66 -5.51 6.09
N SER A 47 10.34 -5.38 5.97
CA SER A 47 9.72 -4.61 4.88
C SER A 47 10.07 -3.12 4.98
N VAL A 48 10.06 -2.56 6.20
CA VAL A 48 10.46 -1.16 6.44
C VAL A 48 11.94 -0.97 6.10
N ILE A 49 12.82 -1.84 6.58
CA ILE A 49 14.25 -1.79 6.29
C ILE A 49 14.52 -1.90 4.78
N ALA A 50 13.87 -2.84 4.11
CA ALA A 50 13.99 -3.04 2.66
C ALA A 50 13.52 -1.81 1.88
N ALA A 51 12.37 -1.22 2.27
CA ALA A 51 11.85 -0.02 1.62
C ALA A 51 12.80 1.19 1.78
N ILE A 52 13.36 1.40 2.97
CA ILE A 52 14.34 2.48 3.19
C ILE A 52 15.56 2.27 2.29
N ARG A 53 16.10 1.04 2.23
CA ARG A 53 17.28 0.73 1.41
C ARG A 53 17.01 0.89 -0.08
N ASP A 54 15.86 0.44 -0.57
CA ASP A 54 15.43 0.58 -1.97
C ASP A 54 15.28 2.06 -2.36
N LEU A 55 14.55 2.86 -1.56
CA LEU A 55 14.38 4.30 -1.83
C LEU A 55 15.73 5.02 -1.90
N LYS A 56 16.64 4.71 -0.98
CA LYS A 56 18.00 5.29 -0.98
C LYS A 56 18.82 4.82 -2.18
N ALA A 57 18.71 3.55 -2.59
CA ALA A 57 19.38 3.04 -3.78
C ALA A 57 18.92 3.74 -5.07
N ARG A 58 17.66 4.23 -5.10
CA ARG A 58 17.11 5.07 -6.17
C ARG A 58 17.52 6.55 -6.10
N GLY A 59 18.29 6.94 -5.08
CA GLY A 59 18.71 8.33 -4.87
C GLY A 59 17.63 9.24 -4.27
N LEU A 60 16.57 8.67 -3.70
CA LEU A 60 15.51 9.42 -3.03
C LEU A 60 15.89 9.70 -1.57
N LYS A 61 15.56 10.91 -1.09
CA LYS A 61 15.58 11.22 0.34
C LYS A 61 14.45 10.49 1.05
N VAL A 62 14.71 9.97 2.24
CA VAL A 62 13.74 9.20 3.03
C VAL A 62 13.36 9.96 4.30
N VAL A 63 12.06 10.20 4.48
CA VAL A 63 11.48 10.67 5.73
C VAL A 63 10.67 9.53 6.33
N LEU A 64 11.07 9.03 7.52
CA LEU A 64 10.26 8.05 8.23
C LEU A 64 9.26 8.76 9.14
N TYR A 65 8.00 8.34 9.02
CA TYR A 65 6.89 8.89 9.75
C TYR A 65 6.15 7.75 10.49
N PRO A 66 6.42 7.55 11.79
CA PRO A 66 5.63 6.65 12.64
C PRO A 66 4.19 7.16 12.77
N PHE A 67 3.22 6.34 12.37
CA PHE A 67 1.81 6.74 12.27
C PHE A 67 0.94 5.92 13.22
N LEU A 68 -0.01 6.57 13.92
CA LEU A 68 -0.98 5.93 14.81
C LEU A 68 -2.37 5.90 14.19
N LEU A 69 -3.07 4.79 14.37
CA LEU A 69 -4.47 4.61 13.99
C LEU A 69 -5.26 4.14 15.21
N MET A 70 -6.49 4.64 15.37
CA MET A 70 -7.36 4.28 16.48
C MET A 70 -8.23 3.08 16.09
N ASP A 71 -7.99 1.93 16.73
CA ASP A 71 -8.75 0.69 16.51
C ASP A 71 -9.86 0.53 17.55
N ILE A 72 -10.91 1.34 17.38
CA ILE A 72 -12.10 1.34 18.25
C ILE A 72 -13.29 0.87 17.41
N PRO A 73 -13.74 -0.39 17.54
CA PRO A 73 -14.89 -0.88 16.80
C PRO A 73 -16.21 -0.27 17.32
N THR A 74 -17.22 -0.29 16.45
CA THR A 74 -18.59 0.10 16.80
C THR A 74 -19.13 -0.74 17.97
N GLY A 75 -19.85 -0.09 18.89
CA GLY A 75 -20.49 -0.78 20.03
C GLY A 75 -19.55 -1.09 21.20
N ASN A 76 -18.36 -0.48 21.26
CA ASN A 76 -17.53 -0.52 22.46
C ASN A 76 -18.25 0.15 23.65
N VAL A 77 -17.88 -0.25 24.87
CA VAL A 77 -18.53 0.18 26.12
C VAL A 77 -17.65 1.09 26.98
N LEU A 78 -16.52 1.54 26.45
CA LEU A 78 -15.66 2.47 27.17
C LEU A 78 -16.35 3.85 27.21
N PRO A 79 -16.25 4.58 28.34
CA PRO A 79 -16.78 5.94 28.42
C PRO A 79 -16.13 6.84 27.35
N ASP A 80 -16.94 7.65 26.68
CA ASP A 80 -16.42 8.66 25.78
C ASP A 80 -15.75 9.80 26.58
N PRO A 81 -14.45 10.08 26.38
CA PRO A 81 -13.79 11.19 27.05
C PRO A 81 -14.40 12.56 26.76
N TYR A 82 -15.14 12.72 25.66
CA TYR A 82 -15.81 13.97 25.27
C TYR A 82 -17.29 14.05 25.71
N GLY A 83 -17.77 13.08 26.48
CA GLY A 83 -19.07 13.18 27.16
C GLY A 83 -20.30 12.80 26.32
N SER A 84 -20.15 12.21 25.13
CA SER A 84 -21.31 11.82 24.28
C SER A 84 -22.14 10.63 24.80
N GLY A 85 -21.75 10.03 25.94
CA GLY A 85 -22.47 8.95 26.62
C GLY A 85 -21.66 7.67 26.74
N ASN A 86 -22.32 6.52 26.60
CA ASN A 86 -21.68 5.21 26.65
C ASN A 86 -21.16 4.84 25.25
N GLY A 87 -19.86 4.53 25.18
CA GLY A 87 -19.18 4.08 23.97
C GLY A 87 -18.43 5.21 23.27
N GLN A 88 -17.14 4.98 23.03
CA GLN A 88 -16.31 5.87 22.24
C GLN A 88 -16.72 5.83 20.77
N LYS A 89 -16.49 6.93 20.06
CA LYS A 89 -16.68 7.04 18.61
C LYS A 89 -15.94 5.91 17.86
N PRO A 90 -16.53 5.29 16.83
CA PRO A 90 -15.85 4.23 16.09
C PRO A 90 -14.72 4.80 15.22
N TYR A 91 -13.55 4.17 15.27
CA TYR A 91 -12.36 4.51 14.50
C TYR A 91 -12.08 6.03 14.41
N PRO A 92 -11.96 6.73 15.55
CA PRO A 92 -11.80 8.17 15.58
C PRO A 92 -10.42 8.57 15.08
N TRP A 93 -10.25 9.85 14.77
CA TRP A 93 -8.96 10.40 14.40
C TRP A 93 -8.01 10.45 15.61
N ARG A 94 -6.70 10.28 15.39
CA ARG A 94 -5.68 10.27 16.45
C ARG A 94 -5.58 11.58 17.24
N GLY A 95 -5.97 12.70 16.64
CA GLY A 95 -6.06 13.99 17.34
C GLY A 95 -7.17 14.08 18.37
N GLU A 96 -8.04 13.07 18.46
CA GLU A 96 -9.06 12.91 19.51
C GLU A 96 -8.53 12.08 20.72
N ILE A 97 -7.26 11.67 20.73
CA ILE A 97 -6.65 11.07 21.94
C ILE A 97 -6.48 12.18 22.99
N THR A 98 -7.03 11.97 24.18
CA THR A 98 -7.04 12.95 25.28
C THR A 98 -7.04 12.25 26.64
N VAL A 99 -6.88 13.04 27.71
CA VAL A 99 -7.16 12.64 29.10
C VAL A 99 -8.65 12.35 29.32
N TYR A 100 -8.97 11.57 30.35
CA TYR A 100 -10.34 11.26 30.77
C TYR A 100 -10.61 11.77 32.20
N PRO A 101 -11.68 12.57 32.41
CA PRO A 101 -12.48 13.27 31.38
C PRO A 101 -11.67 14.31 30.61
N ALA A 102 -12.02 14.57 29.35
CA ALA A 102 -11.31 15.50 28.49
C ALA A 102 -11.41 16.95 28.96
N ALA A 103 -10.58 17.83 28.40
CA ALA A 103 -10.70 19.27 28.58
C ALA A 103 -12.15 19.75 28.29
N GLN A 104 -12.60 20.75 29.05
CA GLN A 104 -13.95 21.33 28.98
C GLN A 104 -15.10 20.38 29.39
N GLN A 105 -14.80 19.16 29.84
CA GLN A 105 -15.81 18.26 30.41
C GLN A 105 -15.96 18.45 31.93
N PRO A 106 -17.12 18.08 32.52
CA PRO A 106 -17.28 18.06 33.97
C PRO A 106 -16.20 17.20 34.63
N SER A 107 -15.53 17.75 35.66
CA SER A 107 -14.42 17.09 36.35
C SER A 107 -13.26 16.69 35.43
N SER A 108 -13.00 17.48 34.38
CA SER A 108 -11.85 17.37 33.50
C SER A 108 -10.54 17.11 34.26
N ALA A 109 -9.72 16.21 33.73
CA ALA A 109 -8.37 15.99 34.23
C ALA A 109 -7.40 17.10 33.81
N ASP A 110 -7.69 17.83 32.72
CA ASP A 110 -6.89 18.97 32.25
C ASP A 110 -6.70 20.03 33.35
N GLY A 111 -5.47 20.53 33.49
CA GLY A 111 -5.08 21.47 34.54
C GLY A 111 -4.89 20.84 35.92
N THR A 112 -4.72 19.52 36.02
CA THR A 112 -4.54 18.80 37.28
C THR A 112 -3.39 17.79 37.23
N ALA A 113 -2.95 17.31 38.40
CA ALA A 113 -1.93 16.25 38.50
C ALA A 113 -2.37 14.92 37.87
N LEU A 114 -3.68 14.69 37.71
CA LEU A 114 -4.20 13.51 37.01
C LEU A 114 -3.86 13.55 35.52
N ALA A 115 -3.81 14.73 34.90
CA ALA A 115 -3.41 14.89 33.50
C ALA A 115 -1.98 14.37 33.29
N SER A 116 -1.04 14.82 34.12
CA SER A 116 0.36 14.37 34.09
C SER A 116 0.50 12.87 34.24
N ALA A 117 -0.26 12.25 35.15
CA ALA A 117 -0.24 10.80 35.36
C ALA A 117 -0.77 10.03 34.13
N GLN A 118 -1.89 10.46 33.53
CA GLN A 118 -2.47 9.82 32.36
C GLN A 118 -1.58 9.98 31.11
N VAL A 119 -1.04 11.19 30.88
CA VAL A 119 -0.11 11.45 29.77
C VAL A 119 1.17 10.62 29.95
N SER A 120 1.73 10.53 31.16
CA SER A 120 2.89 9.68 31.42
C SER A 120 2.61 8.20 31.17
N SER A 121 1.41 7.73 31.51
CA SER A 121 0.95 6.37 31.22
C SER A 121 0.85 6.09 29.71
N PHE A 122 0.39 7.06 28.92
CA PHE A 122 0.37 6.96 27.45
C PHE A 122 1.78 6.94 26.87
N CYS A 123 2.66 7.83 27.33
CA CYS A 123 4.05 7.90 26.88
C CYS A 123 4.82 6.60 27.15
N GLY A 124 4.61 5.98 28.31
CA GLY A 124 5.38 4.83 28.77
C GLY A 124 6.77 5.24 29.29
N ASN A 125 7.54 4.25 29.74
CA ASN A 125 8.85 4.38 30.36
C ASN A 125 10.01 3.85 29.50
N ALA A 126 9.71 3.36 28.29
CA ALA A 126 10.69 2.78 27.37
C ALA A 126 11.92 3.68 27.17
N GLN A 127 13.10 3.04 27.19
CA GLN A 127 14.41 3.64 26.98
C GLN A 127 15.04 3.14 25.69
N ALA A 128 15.96 3.92 25.13
CA ALA A 128 16.70 3.54 23.93
C ALA A 128 17.53 2.25 24.12
N SER A 129 17.90 1.92 25.36
CA SER A 129 18.63 0.70 25.74
C SER A 129 17.75 -0.56 25.81
N ASP A 130 16.43 -0.43 25.74
CA ASP A 130 15.48 -1.55 25.88
C ASP A 130 15.26 -2.32 24.56
N PHE A 131 16.13 -2.10 23.58
CA PHE A 131 16.10 -2.76 22.28
C PHE A 131 17.42 -3.48 22.00
N ALA A 132 17.33 -4.78 21.73
CA ALA A 132 18.44 -5.56 21.22
C ALA A 132 18.45 -5.51 19.69
N VAL A 133 19.62 -5.26 19.09
CA VAL A 133 19.81 -5.25 17.64
C VAL A 133 20.81 -6.33 17.25
N PHE A 134 20.41 -7.25 16.37
CA PHE A 134 21.28 -8.30 15.83
C PHE A 134 21.07 -8.43 14.32
N GLY A 135 22.07 -8.01 13.54
CA GLY A 135 21.91 -7.86 12.10
C GLY A 135 20.79 -6.87 11.78
N ASP A 136 19.82 -7.30 10.99
CA ASP A 136 18.63 -6.50 10.64
C ASP A 136 17.46 -6.66 11.63
N THR A 137 17.62 -7.48 12.68
CA THR A 137 16.57 -7.75 13.65
C THR A 137 16.64 -6.76 14.81
N VAL A 138 15.51 -6.10 15.09
CA VAL A 138 15.32 -5.25 16.27
C VAL A 138 14.28 -5.91 17.19
N SER A 139 14.67 -6.23 18.42
CA SER A 139 13.81 -6.92 19.39
C SER A 139 13.66 -6.13 20.69
N TRP A 140 12.44 -6.07 21.20
CA TRP A 140 12.13 -5.43 22.48
C TRP A 140 12.56 -6.30 23.67
N THR A 141 13.24 -5.69 24.65
CA THR A 141 13.68 -6.34 25.91
C THR A 141 13.18 -5.64 27.17
N GLY A 142 12.50 -4.48 27.06
CA GLY A 142 12.05 -3.66 28.20
C GLY A 142 10.77 -4.13 28.92
N GLY A 143 10.45 -5.43 28.89
CA GLY A 143 9.31 -5.99 29.63
C GLY A 143 7.94 -5.69 29.01
N SER A 144 6.97 -5.27 29.82
CA SER A 144 5.55 -5.16 29.42
C SER A 144 5.11 -3.78 28.90
N ASP A 145 6.02 -2.82 28.79
CA ASP A 145 5.69 -1.47 28.30
C ASP A 145 5.15 -1.52 26.86
N GLN A 146 4.06 -0.81 26.60
CA GLN A 146 3.43 -0.66 25.27
C GLN A 146 3.20 0.81 24.90
N GLY A 147 3.83 1.74 25.63
CA GLY A 147 3.63 3.16 25.48
C GLY A 147 4.22 3.74 24.19
N TYR A 148 3.83 4.98 23.92
CA TYR A 148 4.20 5.72 22.71
C TYR A 148 5.71 5.76 22.46
N ARG A 149 6.51 5.94 23.52
CA ARG A 149 7.98 5.98 23.43
C ARG A 149 8.56 4.69 22.87
N ARG A 150 8.01 3.52 23.24
CA ARG A 150 8.46 2.23 22.71
C ARG A 150 8.28 2.18 21.19
N MET A 151 7.11 2.60 20.70
CA MET A 151 6.84 2.61 19.27
C MET A 151 7.84 3.49 18.51
N VAL A 152 8.04 4.72 18.96
CA VAL A 152 8.89 5.69 18.26
C VAL A 152 10.37 5.26 18.29
N LEU A 153 10.86 4.78 19.45
CA LEU A 153 12.24 4.31 19.57
C LEU A 153 12.51 3.04 18.76
N HIS A 154 11.52 2.15 18.63
CA HIS A 154 11.60 0.98 17.74
C HIS A 154 11.83 1.42 16.29
N TYR A 155 10.99 2.33 15.78
CA TYR A 155 11.14 2.84 14.42
C TYR A 155 12.45 3.60 14.20
N ALA A 156 12.93 4.36 15.18
CA ALA A 156 14.24 5.00 15.11
C ALA A 156 15.38 3.96 14.98
N ARG A 157 15.28 2.83 15.69
CA ARG A 157 16.23 1.71 15.55
C ARG A 157 16.16 1.05 14.17
N LEU A 158 14.96 0.89 13.59
CA LEU A 158 14.81 0.39 12.22
C LEU A 158 15.50 1.31 11.21
N CYS A 159 15.33 2.64 11.35
CA CYS A 159 16.03 3.61 10.50
C CYS A 159 17.55 3.46 10.57
N VAL A 160 18.11 3.36 11.78
CA VAL A 160 19.55 3.17 11.98
C VAL A 160 20.01 1.86 11.34
N THR A 161 19.27 0.77 11.56
CA THR A 161 19.56 -0.57 11.02
C THR A 161 19.51 -0.60 9.49
N ALA A 162 18.61 0.17 8.89
CA ALA A 162 18.51 0.33 7.44
C ALA A 162 19.65 1.16 6.81
N GLY A 163 20.50 1.79 7.62
CA GLY A 163 21.59 2.66 7.15
C GLY A 163 21.26 4.16 7.22
N GLY A 164 20.28 4.54 8.06
CA GLY A 164 19.86 5.93 8.32
C GLY A 164 18.83 6.46 7.32
N VAL A 165 18.14 7.53 7.72
CA VAL A 165 17.13 8.27 6.92
C VAL A 165 17.48 9.76 6.91
N ASP A 166 16.92 10.53 5.98
CA ASP A 166 17.15 11.97 5.88
C ASP A 166 16.37 12.75 6.93
N ALA A 167 15.16 12.27 7.29
CA ALA A 167 14.39 12.83 8.40
C ALA A 167 13.52 11.79 9.12
N PHE A 168 13.13 12.11 10.34
CA PHE A 168 12.30 11.28 11.20
C PHE A 168 11.29 12.15 11.98
N LEU A 169 10.02 11.78 11.94
CA LEU A 169 8.98 12.45 12.72
C LEU A 169 8.78 11.77 14.07
N LEU A 170 8.68 12.57 15.13
CA LEU A 170 8.42 12.09 16.49
C LEU A 170 6.97 11.66 16.69
N GLY A 171 6.08 12.07 15.78
CA GLY A 171 4.63 11.90 15.84
C GLY A 171 3.92 12.93 14.97
N SER A 172 2.59 12.85 14.94
CA SER A 172 1.78 13.86 14.26
C SER A 172 0.33 13.93 14.74
N GLU A 173 -0.26 15.11 14.60
CA GLU A 173 -1.68 15.40 14.84
C GLU A 173 -2.20 14.89 16.19
N LEU A 174 -1.37 14.86 17.23
CA LEU A 174 -1.75 14.46 18.59
C LEU A 174 -2.29 15.66 19.37
N ARG A 175 -3.11 16.50 18.72
CA ARG A 175 -3.56 17.79 19.28
C ARG A 175 -4.29 17.66 20.61
N GLY A 176 -5.08 16.59 20.78
CA GLY A 176 -5.76 16.31 22.04
C GLY A 176 -4.82 15.99 23.20
N LEU A 177 -3.54 15.69 22.93
CA LEU A 177 -2.49 15.46 23.94
C LEU A 177 -1.56 16.67 24.11
N THR A 178 -1.16 17.33 23.02
CA THR A 178 -0.23 18.47 23.05
C THR A 178 -0.82 19.66 23.82
N THR A 179 -2.15 19.85 23.79
CA THR A 179 -2.82 20.95 24.47
C THR A 179 -3.18 20.67 25.93
N ILE A 180 -2.93 19.47 26.45
CA ILE A 180 -3.26 19.12 27.85
C ILE A 180 -2.29 19.81 28.80
N ARG A 181 -2.84 20.39 29.87
CA ARG A 181 -2.12 21.11 30.92
C ARG A 181 -2.04 20.28 32.20
N ASP A 182 -0.93 20.42 32.91
CA ASP A 182 -0.77 19.94 34.29
C ASP A 182 -1.29 20.97 35.31
N GLU A 183 -1.18 20.66 36.61
CA GLU A 183 -1.59 21.54 37.71
C GLU A 183 -0.82 22.86 37.81
N ASN A 184 0.31 22.98 37.11
CA ASN A 184 1.15 24.17 37.05
C ASN A 184 0.99 24.93 35.72
N GLY A 185 0.14 24.43 34.81
CA GLY A 185 -0.05 25.00 33.48
C GLY A 185 1.02 24.61 32.45
N ASN A 186 1.88 23.62 32.73
CA ASN A 186 2.79 23.08 31.72
C ASN A 186 2.09 22.05 30.83
N PHE A 187 2.70 21.73 29.69
CA PHE A 187 2.17 20.77 28.73
C PHE A 187 2.94 19.43 28.81
N PRO A 188 2.52 18.46 29.65
CA PRO A 188 3.28 17.24 29.92
C PRO A 188 3.60 16.41 28.67
N PHE A 189 2.73 16.38 27.65
CA PHE A 189 3.01 15.65 26.43
C PHE A 189 4.11 16.32 25.59
N VAL A 190 4.13 17.65 25.54
CA VAL A 190 5.20 18.42 24.87
C VAL A 190 6.55 18.18 25.55
N LEU A 191 6.60 18.12 26.88
CA LEU A 191 7.80 17.74 27.64
C LEU A 191 8.25 16.31 27.31
N GLY A 192 7.29 15.39 27.15
CA GLY A 192 7.52 14.03 26.69
C GLY A 192 8.12 13.97 25.28
N LEU A 193 7.62 14.80 24.35
CA LEU A 193 8.17 14.93 22.99
C LEU A 193 9.59 15.50 22.98
N MET A 194 9.91 16.48 23.83
CA MET A 194 11.28 17.00 23.96
C MET A 194 12.26 15.92 24.45
N THR A 195 11.85 15.13 25.44
CA THR A 195 12.64 13.99 25.93
C THR A 195 12.84 12.96 24.81
N LEU A 196 11.76 12.63 24.10
CA LEU A 196 11.80 11.70 22.97
C LEU A 196 12.67 12.21 21.81
N ALA A 197 12.67 13.51 21.54
CA ALA A 197 13.55 14.14 20.55
C ALA A 197 15.03 13.89 20.88
N SER A 198 15.39 14.03 22.16
CA SER A 198 16.76 13.81 22.65
C SER A 198 17.18 12.33 22.52
N ASP A 199 16.26 11.42 22.84
CA ASP A 199 16.49 9.98 22.70
C ASP A 199 16.65 9.58 21.23
N VAL A 200 15.76 10.04 20.35
CA VAL A 200 15.81 9.76 18.91
C VAL A 200 17.06 10.37 18.28
N ARG A 201 17.46 11.59 18.69
CA ARG A 201 18.71 12.22 18.25
C ARG A 201 19.92 11.36 18.62
N SER A 202 19.96 10.86 19.85
CA SER A 202 21.03 10.00 20.34
C SER A 202 21.15 8.70 19.55
N LEU A 203 20.04 8.20 18.99
CA LEU A 203 20.01 7.02 18.13
C LEU A 203 20.39 7.30 16.67
N CYS A 204 19.74 8.30 16.06
CA CYS A 204 19.83 8.54 14.61
C CYS A 204 21.00 9.45 14.22
N GLY A 205 21.63 10.12 15.19
CA GLY A 205 22.73 11.06 14.98
C GLY A 205 22.28 12.41 14.39
N PRO A 206 23.23 13.35 14.20
CA PRO A 206 22.94 14.73 13.77
C PRO A 206 22.59 14.86 12.27
N SER A 207 22.87 13.84 11.46
CA SER A 207 22.57 13.86 10.02
C SER A 207 21.08 13.67 9.71
N THR A 208 20.36 12.96 10.57
CA THR A 208 18.91 12.73 10.42
C THR A 208 18.15 13.94 10.95
N LYS A 209 17.31 14.59 10.14
CA LYS A 209 16.50 15.73 10.59
C LYS A 209 15.32 15.29 11.45
N LEU A 210 15.04 15.97 12.55
CA LEU A 210 13.92 15.62 13.44
C LEU A 210 12.86 16.71 13.47
N THR A 211 11.59 16.31 13.48
CA THR A 211 10.45 17.22 13.64
C THR A 211 9.23 16.49 14.22
N TYR A 212 8.16 17.23 14.48
CA TYR A 212 6.83 16.74 14.84
C TYR A 212 5.84 17.31 13.82
N GLY A 213 4.93 16.49 13.30
CA GLY A 213 3.91 16.93 12.34
C GLY A 213 2.70 17.50 13.08
N ALA A 214 2.71 18.80 13.40
CA ALA A 214 1.59 19.42 14.09
C ALA A 214 0.38 19.53 13.16
N ASP A 215 -0.82 19.24 13.67
CA ASP A 215 -2.06 19.58 12.98
C ASP A 215 -2.10 21.09 12.64
N TRP A 216 -2.65 21.44 11.48
CA TRP A 216 -2.75 22.85 11.04
C TRP A 216 -3.48 23.76 12.04
N SER A 217 -4.34 23.20 12.90
CA SER A 217 -5.05 23.93 13.96
C SER A 217 -4.33 23.97 15.31
N GLU A 218 -3.19 23.29 15.47
CA GLU A 218 -2.42 23.26 16.73
C GLU A 218 -1.07 24.00 16.66
N TYR A 219 -0.39 24.02 15.51
CA TYR A 219 1.01 24.46 15.41
C TYR A 219 1.25 25.90 15.92
N PHE A 220 0.29 26.79 15.70
CA PHE A 220 0.42 28.23 15.92
C PHE A 220 0.17 28.67 17.36
N GLY A 221 -0.47 27.83 18.18
CA GLY A 221 -0.81 28.14 19.56
C GLY A 221 -2.12 27.49 20.03
N HIS A 222 -2.26 27.33 21.34
CA HIS A 222 -3.46 26.85 22.00
C HIS A 222 -4.28 28.03 22.51
N HIS A 223 -5.56 28.05 22.14
CA HIS A 223 -6.53 29.08 22.46
C HIS A 223 -7.73 28.44 23.19
N PRO A 224 -7.66 28.24 24.52
CA PRO A 224 -8.74 27.61 25.28
C PRO A 224 -10.07 28.31 25.06
N GLN A 225 -11.11 27.56 24.69
CA GLN A 225 -12.49 28.07 24.53
C GLN A 225 -13.25 28.10 25.87
N ASP A 226 -12.53 28.39 26.97
CA ASP A 226 -13.07 28.46 28.34
C ASP A 226 -13.39 29.91 28.79
N GLY A 227 -13.22 30.88 27.88
CA GLY A 227 -13.45 32.30 28.14
C GLY A 227 -12.28 33.02 28.81
N SER A 228 -11.15 32.35 29.07
CA SER A 228 -9.93 32.99 29.58
C SER A 228 -9.40 34.07 28.63
N GLY A 229 -9.51 33.86 27.32
CA GLY A 229 -8.80 34.67 26.33
C GLY A 229 -7.30 34.41 26.32
N ASP A 230 -6.87 33.25 26.81
CA ASP A 230 -5.47 32.83 26.81
C ASP A 230 -4.98 32.56 25.37
N VAL A 231 -3.71 32.94 25.14
CA VAL A 231 -2.94 32.58 23.94
C VAL A 231 -1.68 31.90 24.44
N LEU A 232 -1.61 30.58 24.27
CA LEU A 232 -0.52 29.76 24.82
C LEU A 232 0.26 29.12 23.68
N PHE A 233 1.51 29.53 23.48
CA PHE A 233 2.40 28.94 22.49
C PHE A 233 3.00 27.62 22.99
N HIS A 234 2.12 26.66 23.27
CA HIS A 234 2.41 25.41 23.96
C HIS A 234 3.48 24.54 23.28
N LEU A 235 3.66 24.65 21.96
CA LEU A 235 4.68 23.91 21.19
C LEU A 235 6.02 24.65 21.05
N ASP A 236 6.12 25.93 21.41
CA ASP A 236 7.39 26.68 21.35
C ASP A 236 8.55 26.00 22.10
N PRO A 237 8.33 25.31 23.25
CA PRO A 237 9.38 24.49 23.86
C PRO A 237 9.94 23.39 22.97
N LEU A 238 9.08 22.70 22.24
CA LEU A 238 9.53 21.69 21.28
C LEU A 238 10.20 22.36 20.08
N TRP A 239 9.59 23.43 19.55
CA TRP A 239 10.12 24.16 18.40
C TRP A 239 11.44 24.86 18.68
N ALA A 240 11.74 25.28 19.91
CA ALA A 240 13.04 25.83 20.28
C ALA A 240 14.07 24.75 20.64
N HIS A 241 13.64 23.53 20.95
CA HIS A 241 14.53 22.44 21.37
C HIS A 241 15.65 22.19 20.35
N SER A 242 16.91 22.07 20.81
CA SER A 242 18.08 21.98 19.92
C SER A 242 18.07 20.76 18.99
N ASP A 243 17.37 19.70 19.38
CA ASP A 243 17.27 18.48 18.57
C ASP A 243 16.18 18.51 17.52
N ILE A 244 15.30 19.51 17.51
CA ILE A 244 14.30 19.69 16.46
C ILE A 244 14.88 20.57 15.35
N ASP A 245 14.82 20.12 14.10
CA ASP A 245 15.42 20.82 12.95
C ASP A 245 14.41 21.71 12.20
N ALA A 246 13.11 21.42 12.30
CA ALA A 246 12.06 22.13 11.55
C ALA A 246 10.74 22.14 12.33
N VAL A 247 9.87 23.10 12.02
CA VAL A 247 8.46 23.12 12.45
C VAL A 247 7.64 22.37 11.41
N GLY A 248 7.15 21.17 11.77
CA GLY A 248 6.33 20.35 10.87
C GLY A 248 4.85 20.71 11.02
N ILE A 249 4.16 20.86 9.89
CA ILE A 249 2.72 21.17 9.82
C ILE A 249 2.04 20.21 8.86
N ASP A 250 1.00 19.53 9.31
CA ASP A 250 0.04 18.81 8.45
C ASP A 250 -0.97 19.84 7.92
N ASN A 251 -0.61 20.47 6.80
CA ASN A 251 -1.25 21.67 6.26
C ASN A 251 -2.49 21.34 5.43
N TYR A 252 -3.63 21.28 6.11
CA TYR A 252 -4.95 21.09 5.52
C TYR A 252 -5.88 22.30 5.71
N MET A 253 -5.31 23.51 5.72
CA MET A 253 -6.06 24.76 5.89
C MET A 253 -6.98 25.04 4.69
N PRO A 254 -8.22 25.54 4.90
CA PRO A 254 -9.14 25.86 3.81
C PRO A 254 -8.55 26.84 2.79
N LEU A 255 -8.67 26.56 1.50
CA LEU A 255 -8.27 27.48 0.42
C LEU A 255 -9.47 28.16 -0.26
N SER A 256 -10.68 27.65 -0.03
CA SER A 256 -11.90 28.17 -0.65
C SER A 256 -13.07 28.21 0.33
N ASP A 257 -14.08 28.99 -0.02
CA ASP A 257 -15.40 29.00 0.62
C ASP A 257 -16.49 28.90 -0.47
N TRP A 258 -16.19 28.06 -1.46
CA TRP A 258 -17.02 27.90 -2.65
C TRP A 258 -18.34 27.24 -2.30
N ARG A 259 -19.40 27.63 -3.01
CA ARG A 259 -20.74 27.04 -2.88
C ARG A 259 -21.30 26.77 -4.27
N LEU A 260 -22.44 26.08 -4.33
CA LEU A 260 -23.14 25.81 -5.59
C LEU A 260 -23.34 27.04 -6.49
N ASN A 261 -23.54 28.22 -5.89
CA ASN A 261 -23.75 29.48 -6.60
C ASN A 261 -22.52 30.41 -6.62
N GLY A 262 -21.32 29.86 -6.43
CA GLY A 262 -20.07 30.63 -6.30
C GLY A 262 -19.75 31.07 -4.87
N ASP A 263 -18.71 31.90 -4.73
CA ASP A 263 -18.34 32.49 -3.43
C ASP A 263 -19.46 33.44 -2.92
N PRO A 264 -19.79 33.41 -1.62
CA PRO A 264 -20.83 34.26 -1.03
C PRO A 264 -20.64 35.76 -1.23
N LEU A 265 -19.40 36.25 -1.11
CA LEU A 265 -19.09 37.69 -1.12
C LEU A 265 -18.24 38.11 -2.32
N ASP A 266 -17.54 37.20 -2.97
CA ASP A 266 -16.74 37.50 -4.16
C ASP A 266 -17.33 36.89 -5.44
N ARG A 267 -18.17 37.67 -6.11
CA ARG A 267 -18.78 37.26 -7.38
C ARG A 267 -17.85 37.35 -8.58
N SER A 268 -16.62 37.84 -8.40
CA SER A 268 -15.61 37.87 -9.48
C SER A 268 -14.90 36.52 -9.66
N VAL A 269 -15.11 35.58 -8.74
CA VAL A 269 -14.57 34.23 -8.86
C VAL A 269 -15.54 33.36 -9.64
N HIS A 270 -15.01 32.73 -10.69
CA HIS A 270 -15.79 32.00 -11.67
C HIS A 270 -15.82 30.49 -11.45
N SER A 271 -14.88 29.93 -10.68
CA SER A 271 -14.86 28.48 -10.44
C SER A 271 -14.20 28.11 -9.12
N GLN A 272 -14.63 26.99 -8.55
CA GLN A 272 -13.97 26.33 -7.41
C GLN A 272 -12.54 25.88 -7.73
N THR A 273 -12.23 25.69 -9.02
CA THR A 273 -10.93 25.24 -9.52
C THR A 273 -10.10 26.37 -10.11
N ASP A 274 -10.56 27.63 -9.99
CA ASP A 274 -9.82 28.79 -10.47
C ASP A 274 -8.45 28.90 -9.75
N PRO A 275 -7.33 28.84 -10.49
CA PRO A 275 -6.00 28.93 -9.91
C PRO A 275 -5.77 30.18 -9.07
N ALA A 276 -6.30 31.34 -9.50
CA ALA A 276 -6.12 32.60 -8.79
C ALA A 276 -6.89 32.62 -7.46
N TYR A 277 -8.10 32.06 -7.45
CA TYR A 277 -8.92 31.94 -6.25
C TYR A 277 -8.27 31.03 -5.21
N LEU A 278 -7.88 29.81 -5.61
CA LEU A 278 -7.22 28.86 -4.72
C LEU A 278 -5.91 29.42 -4.17
N ARG A 279 -5.13 30.11 -5.01
CA ARG A 279 -3.88 30.75 -4.61
C ARG A 279 -4.10 31.90 -3.62
N ALA A 280 -5.09 32.76 -3.85
CA ALA A 280 -5.44 33.84 -2.92
C ALA A 280 -5.85 33.29 -1.55
N GLY A 281 -6.44 32.09 -1.53
CA GLY A 281 -6.75 31.35 -0.33
C GLY A 281 -5.56 30.75 0.43
N ILE A 282 -4.31 30.83 -0.03
CA ILE A 282 -3.17 30.22 0.72
C ILE A 282 -2.78 31.09 1.92
N ALA A 283 -2.69 32.41 1.72
CA ALA A 283 -2.36 33.40 2.75
C ALA A 283 -3.45 34.50 2.82
N GLY A 284 -4.71 34.06 2.80
CA GLY A 284 -5.92 34.89 2.80
C GLY A 284 -7.17 34.04 3.09
N GLY A 285 -8.37 34.62 3.13
CA GLY A 285 -9.63 33.91 3.33
C GLY A 285 -9.90 33.42 4.77
N GLU A 286 -10.64 32.31 4.92
CA GLU A 286 -10.97 31.73 6.24
C GLU A 286 -9.69 31.39 7.01
N GLY A 287 -9.56 31.87 8.25
CA GLY A 287 -8.38 31.64 9.08
C GLY A 287 -7.23 32.62 8.87
N PHE A 288 -7.41 33.60 7.98
CA PHE A 288 -6.48 34.71 7.78
C PHE A 288 -7.23 36.05 7.83
N ASP A 289 -8.10 36.32 6.86
CA ASP A 289 -8.85 37.58 6.79
C ASP A 289 -10.07 37.55 7.72
N TRP A 290 -10.73 36.39 7.80
CA TRP A 290 -12.02 36.23 8.47
C TRP A 290 -12.23 34.82 9.03
N TYR A 291 -13.25 34.66 9.87
CA TYR A 291 -13.74 33.39 10.40
C TYR A 291 -15.28 33.39 10.46
N TYR A 292 -15.87 32.21 10.65
CA TYR A 292 -17.29 32.07 10.96
C TYR A 292 -17.49 31.91 12.46
N ALA A 293 -18.31 32.77 13.08
CA ALA A 293 -18.55 32.74 14.53
C ALA A 293 -19.52 31.63 14.96
N SER A 294 -20.29 31.08 14.02
CA SER A 294 -21.21 29.97 14.24
C SER A 294 -21.49 29.20 12.94
N ASP A 295 -22.10 28.02 13.06
CA ASP A 295 -22.57 27.25 11.91
C ASP A 295 -23.68 27.99 11.13
N ALA A 296 -24.48 28.83 11.81
CA ALA A 296 -25.49 29.66 11.17
C ALA A 296 -24.86 30.76 10.31
N ASP A 297 -23.78 31.38 10.81
CA ASP A 297 -23.00 32.37 10.06
C ASP A 297 -22.34 31.71 8.85
N ARG A 298 -21.79 30.50 9.03
CA ARG A 298 -21.26 29.70 7.93
C ARG A 298 -22.32 29.40 6.87
N ALA A 299 -23.48 28.90 7.27
CA ALA A 299 -24.57 28.59 6.33
C ALA A 299 -25.03 29.84 5.55
N SER A 300 -25.10 31.01 6.20
CA SER A 300 -25.52 32.27 5.57
C SER A 300 -24.40 33.01 4.81
N GLY A 301 -23.12 32.68 5.05
CA GLY A 301 -21.99 33.38 4.47
C GLY A 301 -21.60 34.67 5.21
N LEU A 302 -22.00 34.80 6.47
CA LEU A 302 -21.63 35.94 7.31
C LEU A 302 -20.20 35.78 7.87
N ARG A 303 -19.25 36.45 7.23
CA ARG A 303 -17.82 36.40 7.59
C ARG A 303 -17.47 37.48 8.63
N SER A 304 -16.80 37.10 9.71
CA SER A 304 -16.31 38.02 10.76
C SER A 304 -14.82 38.28 10.59
N PRO A 305 -14.32 39.53 10.63
CA PRO A 305 -12.90 39.83 10.44
C PRO A 305 -12.06 39.29 11.61
N ILE A 306 -10.83 38.86 11.31
CA ILE A 306 -9.82 38.50 12.33
C ILE A 306 -8.96 39.73 12.60
N SER A 307 -9.06 40.27 13.82
CA SER A 307 -8.30 41.44 14.27
C SER A 307 -7.89 41.30 15.73
N ASP A 308 -6.74 41.85 16.07
CA ASP A 308 -6.17 41.84 17.40
C ASP A 308 -5.97 43.25 17.98
N PHE A 309 -6.20 43.39 19.29
CA PHE A 309 -6.05 44.65 19.99
C PHE A 309 -4.60 45.18 20.03
N TYR A 310 -3.60 44.28 20.03
CA TYR A 310 -2.18 44.65 20.03
C TYR A 310 -1.60 44.82 18.63
N GLY A 311 -2.41 44.70 17.57
CA GLY A 311 -1.94 44.68 16.19
C GLY A 311 -1.17 43.41 15.82
N GLU A 312 -1.33 42.34 16.61
CA GLU A 312 -0.70 41.04 16.41
C GLU A 312 -1.72 40.05 15.83
N ASP A 313 -2.44 40.43 14.77
CA ASP A 313 -3.53 39.60 14.21
C ASP A 313 -3.08 38.16 13.91
N TRP A 314 -1.81 37.98 13.55
CA TRP A 314 -1.17 36.70 13.27
C TRP A 314 -1.32 35.67 14.40
N VAL A 315 -1.50 36.09 15.66
CA VAL A 315 -1.70 35.14 16.77
C VAL A 315 -3.03 34.39 16.66
N TRP A 316 -4.02 34.98 15.98
CA TRP A 316 -5.35 34.39 15.76
C TRP A 316 -5.52 33.81 14.35
N ARG A 317 -4.56 34.03 13.45
CA ARG A 317 -4.60 33.59 12.06
C ARG A 317 -3.79 32.30 11.89
N TYR A 318 -4.44 31.15 11.98
CA TYR A 318 -3.76 29.86 11.78
C TYR A 318 -3.14 29.71 10.39
N LYS A 319 -3.52 30.53 9.40
CA LYS A 319 -2.87 30.56 8.06
C LYS A 319 -1.70 31.53 7.94
N ASP A 320 -1.51 32.41 8.92
CA ASP A 320 -0.43 33.39 8.90
C ASP A 320 0.89 32.78 9.36
N ILE A 321 1.34 31.76 8.62
CA ILE A 321 2.58 31.02 8.86
C ILE A 321 3.76 31.99 8.89
N ARG A 322 3.76 33.00 7.99
CA ARG A 322 4.81 34.00 7.94
C ARG A 322 4.79 34.90 9.18
N GLY A 323 3.63 35.45 9.54
CA GLY A 323 3.47 36.29 10.72
C GLY A 323 3.88 35.55 11.99
N TRP A 324 3.48 34.29 12.14
CA TRP A 324 3.94 33.43 13.23
C TRP A 324 5.47 33.24 13.20
N TRP A 325 6.03 32.87 12.05
CA TRP A 325 7.46 32.57 11.92
C TRP A 325 8.39 33.77 12.15
N GLU A 326 7.99 34.98 11.75
CA GLU A 326 8.84 36.18 11.75
C GLU A 326 8.75 37.02 13.04
N ASN A 327 7.83 36.71 13.96
CA ASN A 327 7.57 37.52 15.15
C ASN A 327 7.97 36.84 16.47
N PRO A 328 8.37 37.62 17.50
CA PRO A 328 8.55 37.09 18.84
C PRO A 328 7.20 36.68 19.43
N HIS A 329 7.12 35.49 20.01
CA HIS A 329 5.88 34.99 20.59
C HIS A 329 5.73 35.45 22.03
N HIS A 330 4.60 36.09 22.34
CA HIS A 330 4.27 36.52 23.69
C HIS A 330 2.93 35.91 24.10
N GLU A 331 2.96 35.02 25.09
CA GLU A 331 1.73 34.44 25.61
C GLU A 331 0.79 35.52 26.18
N ARG A 332 -0.51 35.18 26.19
CA ARG A 332 -1.53 35.97 26.87
C ARG A 332 -2.13 35.15 28.01
N GLN A 333 -2.19 35.76 29.18
CA GLN A 333 -2.86 35.22 30.36
C GLN A 333 -4.03 36.11 30.70
N ASN A 334 -5.23 35.55 30.71
CA ASN A 334 -6.50 36.26 30.82
C ASN A 334 -6.61 37.42 29.80
N GLY A 335 -6.16 37.18 28.56
CA GLY A 335 -6.09 38.19 27.49
C GLY A 335 -4.97 39.22 27.60
N ILE A 336 -4.16 39.21 28.67
CA ILE A 336 -3.07 40.18 28.89
C ILE A 336 -1.76 39.64 28.33
N ARG A 337 -1.18 40.36 27.37
CA ARG A 337 0.11 40.04 26.75
C ARG A 337 1.27 40.12 27.75
N LYS A 338 2.06 39.04 27.87
CA LYS A 338 3.27 39.02 28.69
C LYS A 338 4.39 39.88 28.11
N ALA A 339 5.19 40.47 28.98
CA ALA A 339 6.32 41.31 28.58
C ALA A 339 7.49 40.48 28.00
N GLN A 340 7.75 39.30 28.55
CA GLN A 340 8.80 38.40 28.05
C GLN A 340 8.24 37.50 26.96
N PRO A 341 8.97 37.31 25.85
CA PRO A 341 8.60 36.33 24.86
C PRO A 341 8.85 34.91 25.38
N THR A 342 8.33 33.93 24.66
CA THR A 342 8.68 32.53 24.83
C THR A 342 10.12 32.28 24.36
N GLN A 343 10.52 31.02 24.35
CA GLN A 343 11.82 30.58 23.82
C GLN A 343 11.90 30.52 22.29
N TRP A 344 10.80 30.77 21.58
CA TRP A 344 10.85 30.86 20.12
C TRP A 344 11.74 32.03 19.69
N ILE A 345 12.67 31.73 18.79
CA ILE A 345 13.50 32.75 18.13
C ILE A 345 12.93 32.94 16.72
N PRO A 346 12.51 34.17 16.34
CA PRO A 346 11.98 34.43 15.01
C PRO A 346 12.93 33.96 13.92
N ALA A 347 12.36 33.36 12.87
CA ALA A 347 13.07 32.83 11.72
C ALA A 347 14.14 31.76 12.00
N SER A 348 14.15 31.15 13.20
CA SER A 348 15.24 30.25 13.63
C SER A 348 15.22 28.87 12.99
N LYS A 349 14.05 28.37 12.56
CA LYS A 349 13.89 27.06 11.94
C LYS A 349 12.98 27.13 10.72
N PRO A 350 13.22 26.31 9.67
CA PRO A 350 12.30 26.23 8.53
C PRO A 350 10.97 25.58 8.93
N ILE A 351 9.93 25.92 8.17
CA ILE A 351 8.63 25.26 8.15
C ILE A 351 8.71 24.10 7.15
N TRP A 352 8.15 22.96 7.51
CA TRP A 352 7.93 21.80 6.64
C TRP A 352 6.43 21.51 6.59
N PHE A 353 5.89 21.24 5.41
CA PHE A 353 4.55 20.66 5.31
C PHE A 353 4.67 19.15 5.32
N THR A 354 4.58 18.57 6.53
CA THR A 354 4.69 17.13 6.77
C THR A 354 3.56 16.34 6.12
N GLU A 355 2.42 16.99 5.93
CA GLU A 355 1.35 16.60 5.02
C GLU A 355 0.76 17.86 4.34
N PHE A 356 0.26 17.72 3.12
CA PHE A 356 -0.66 18.68 2.51
C PHE A 356 -1.43 18.04 1.36
N GLY A 357 -2.58 18.61 1.00
CA GLY A 357 -3.39 18.18 -0.14
C GLY A 357 -4.88 18.32 0.16
N CYS A 358 -5.71 17.83 -0.76
CA CYS A 358 -7.16 17.72 -0.53
C CYS A 358 -7.71 16.47 -1.21
N ALA A 359 -8.90 16.06 -0.79
CA ALA A 359 -9.63 14.93 -1.35
C ALA A 359 -10.08 15.24 -2.80
N ALA A 360 -10.11 14.24 -3.69
CA ALA A 360 -10.54 14.40 -5.09
C ALA A 360 -12.08 14.43 -5.20
N ILE A 361 -12.68 15.42 -4.55
CA ILE A 361 -14.12 15.58 -4.40
C ILE A 361 -14.47 17.05 -4.64
N ALA A 362 -15.64 17.32 -5.22
CA ALA A 362 -16.11 18.69 -5.38
C ALA A 362 -16.01 19.46 -4.04
N MET A 363 -15.54 20.69 -4.11
CA MET A 363 -15.27 21.55 -2.94
C MET A 363 -14.23 20.99 -1.96
N GLY A 364 -13.36 20.08 -2.41
CA GLY A 364 -12.26 19.53 -1.59
C GLY A 364 -11.37 20.60 -0.94
N ALA A 365 -11.20 21.75 -1.60
CA ALA A 365 -10.43 22.88 -1.09
C ALA A 365 -11.13 23.66 0.05
N ASN A 366 -12.44 23.48 0.28
CA ASN A 366 -13.17 24.12 1.38
C ASN A 366 -12.81 23.53 2.75
N GLU A 367 -12.49 22.24 2.78
CA GLU A 367 -12.13 21.54 4.01
C GLU A 367 -11.14 20.41 3.70
N PRO A 368 -9.87 20.75 3.36
CA PRO A 368 -8.91 19.80 2.82
C PRO A 368 -8.56 18.60 3.70
N ASN A 369 -8.81 18.70 5.02
CA ASN A 369 -8.53 17.64 5.99
C ASN A 369 -9.61 16.53 6.00
N VAL A 370 -10.80 16.79 5.43
CA VAL A 370 -11.91 15.83 5.53
C VAL A 370 -11.70 14.65 4.60
N PHE A 371 -11.85 13.46 5.17
CA PHE A 371 -11.65 12.18 4.49
C PHE A 371 -12.97 11.39 4.46
N PRO A 372 -13.51 11.05 3.28
CA PRO A 372 -14.78 10.34 3.15
C PRO A 372 -14.61 8.82 3.37
N ASP A 373 -14.24 8.37 4.57
CA ASP A 373 -14.18 6.95 4.96
C ASP A 373 -15.43 6.52 5.74
N ALA A 374 -16.33 5.79 5.10
CA ALA A 374 -17.60 5.35 5.70
C ALA A 374 -17.45 4.57 7.02
N LYS A 375 -16.27 3.99 7.28
CA LYS A 375 -15.97 3.30 8.54
C LYS A 375 -15.75 4.25 9.71
N SER A 376 -15.13 5.40 9.49
CA SER A 376 -14.73 6.31 10.57
C SER A 376 -15.91 7.16 11.03
N GLY A 377 -16.12 7.25 12.35
CA GLY A 377 -17.09 8.19 12.90
C GLY A 377 -16.71 9.65 12.61
N SER A 378 -15.44 9.93 12.27
CA SER A 378 -14.92 11.27 11.97
C SER A 378 -14.93 11.60 10.48
N ALA A 379 -15.52 10.73 9.65
CA ALA A 379 -15.67 10.99 8.23
C ALA A 379 -16.77 12.02 7.93
N GLY A 380 -16.65 12.64 6.77
CA GLY A 380 -17.59 13.61 6.26
C GLY A 380 -17.32 13.92 4.80
N LEU A 381 -18.09 14.87 4.27
CA LEU A 381 -17.81 15.52 3.00
C LEU A 381 -17.26 16.91 3.29
N PRO A 382 -16.35 17.44 2.46
CA PRO A 382 -15.95 18.84 2.57
C PRO A 382 -17.18 19.75 2.54
N ARG A 383 -17.10 20.86 3.28
CA ARG A 383 -18.23 21.79 3.44
C ARG A 383 -18.86 22.14 2.10
N PHE A 384 -20.19 22.00 2.06
CA PHE A 384 -21.07 22.28 0.92
C PHE A 384 -20.94 21.32 -0.28
N SER A 385 -20.05 20.33 -0.23
CA SER A 385 -19.91 19.30 -1.27
C SER A 385 -21.12 18.37 -1.32
N THR A 386 -21.52 17.94 -2.52
CA THR A 386 -22.52 16.87 -2.71
C THR A 386 -21.90 15.47 -2.81
N GLY A 387 -20.57 15.35 -2.74
CA GLY A 387 -19.86 14.06 -2.77
C GLY A 387 -19.38 13.60 -4.15
N GLY A 388 -19.58 14.40 -5.20
CA GLY A 388 -19.12 14.08 -6.55
C GLY A 388 -17.59 14.09 -6.66
N ARG A 389 -17.00 13.10 -7.32
CA ARG A 389 -15.56 13.06 -7.60
C ARG A 389 -15.15 14.25 -8.47
N ASN A 390 -14.06 14.93 -8.11
CA ASN A 390 -13.47 16.02 -8.90
C ASN A 390 -11.95 15.97 -8.79
N ASP A 391 -11.28 15.46 -9.83
CA ASP A 391 -9.83 15.34 -9.85
C ASP A 391 -9.14 16.70 -10.12
N LEU A 392 -9.82 17.62 -10.83
CA LEU A 392 -9.27 18.94 -11.14
C LEU A 392 -9.07 19.79 -9.88
N VAL A 393 -9.99 19.74 -8.92
CA VAL A 393 -9.85 20.51 -7.66
C VAL A 393 -8.67 20.03 -6.84
N GLN A 394 -8.43 18.70 -6.79
CA GLN A 394 -7.24 18.14 -6.14
C GLN A 394 -5.97 18.58 -6.86
N TYR A 395 -5.93 18.45 -8.19
CA TYR A 395 -4.80 18.84 -9.01
C TYR A 395 -4.45 20.32 -8.81
N ARG A 396 -5.43 21.21 -8.95
CA ARG A 396 -5.25 22.66 -8.83
C ARG A 396 -4.86 23.08 -7.42
N THR A 397 -5.45 22.47 -6.38
CA THR A 397 -5.06 22.74 -4.98
C THR A 397 -3.60 22.41 -4.73
N LEU A 398 -3.15 21.23 -5.16
CA LEU A 398 -1.76 20.80 -5.00
C LEU A 398 -0.80 21.69 -5.79
N LEU A 399 -1.13 21.98 -7.05
CA LEU A 399 -0.31 22.81 -7.93
C LEU A 399 -0.14 24.24 -7.38
N GLU A 400 -1.23 24.87 -6.95
CA GLU A 400 -1.19 26.25 -6.46
C GLU A 400 -0.48 26.38 -5.11
N GLN A 401 -0.61 25.38 -4.22
CA GLN A 401 0.22 25.30 -3.01
C GLN A 401 1.71 25.23 -3.36
N LEU A 402 2.11 24.33 -4.27
CA LEU A 402 3.52 24.19 -4.67
C LEU A 402 4.06 25.49 -5.31
N ARG A 403 3.28 26.12 -6.19
CA ARG A 403 3.67 27.37 -6.86
C ARG A 403 3.81 28.54 -5.90
N TRP A 404 2.93 28.65 -4.91
CA TRP A 404 2.96 29.79 -3.97
C TRP A 404 4.26 29.84 -3.17
N TRP A 405 4.79 28.71 -2.73
CA TRP A 405 6.01 28.67 -1.93
C TRP A 405 7.31 28.66 -2.74
N ASP A 406 7.25 28.51 -4.06
CA ASP A 406 8.44 28.55 -4.92
C ASP A 406 8.82 30.01 -5.28
N ASN A 407 9.87 30.53 -4.64
CA ASN A 407 10.40 31.87 -4.90
C ASN A 407 11.01 32.06 -6.30
N SER A 408 11.31 30.99 -7.02
CA SER A 408 11.86 31.06 -8.37
C SER A 408 10.81 31.43 -9.43
N LEU A 409 9.52 31.27 -9.11
CA LEU A 409 8.43 31.56 -10.04
C LEU A 409 8.12 33.07 -10.14
N PRO A 410 8.06 33.63 -11.36
CA PRO A 410 7.71 35.03 -11.59
C PRO A 410 6.20 35.27 -11.41
N GLY A 411 5.81 36.54 -11.27
CA GLY A 411 4.40 36.95 -11.22
C GLY A 411 3.70 36.75 -9.85
N LEU A 412 4.46 36.36 -8.83
CA LEU A 412 3.98 36.19 -7.46
C LEU A 412 4.62 37.20 -6.50
N PRO A 413 3.97 37.57 -5.37
CA PRO A 413 4.50 38.56 -4.42
C PRO A 413 5.88 38.20 -3.86
N ALA A 414 6.87 39.09 -3.96
CA ALA A 414 8.28 38.79 -3.70
C ALA A 414 8.63 38.34 -2.26
N ASN A 415 7.80 38.66 -1.26
CA ASN A 415 8.08 38.38 0.16
C ASN A 415 7.10 37.38 0.79
N ARG A 416 6.49 36.50 -0.02
CA ARG A 416 5.55 35.48 0.45
C ARG A 416 6.22 34.34 1.21
N ASN A 417 7.47 34.02 0.85
CA ASN A 417 8.28 32.98 1.46
C ASN A 417 9.67 33.55 1.80
N PRO A 418 9.81 34.30 2.90
CA PRO A 418 11.04 35.04 3.22
C PRO A 418 12.23 34.11 3.46
N VAL A 419 13.44 34.64 3.27
CA VAL A 419 14.69 33.92 3.59
C VAL A 419 15.10 34.22 5.02
N SER A 420 15.42 33.18 5.80
CA SER A 420 15.90 33.32 7.17
C SER A 420 17.27 34.00 7.22
N PRO A 421 17.46 35.01 8.07
CA PRO A 421 18.79 35.55 8.34
C PRO A 421 19.65 34.62 9.20
N ILE A 422 19.08 33.57 9.80
CA ILE A 422 19.78 32.64 10.71
C ILE A 422 20.39 31.46 9.94
N TYR A 423 19.59 30.78 9.11
CA TYR A 423 20.05 29.61 8.35
C TYR A 423 20.21 29.86 6.84
N GLY A 424 19.84 31.04 6.33
CA GLY A 424 20.09 31.46 4.95
C GLY A 424 19.22 30.81 3.86
N GLY A 425 18.19 30.03 4.23
CA GLY A 425 17.23 29.40 3.31
C GLY A 425 15.82 29.98 3.43
N PRO A 426 14.90 29.64 2.51
CA PRO A 426 13.50 30.08 2.59
C PRO A 426 12.78 29.51 3.82
N MET A 427 11.78 30.23 4.31
CA MET A 427 10.90 29.82 5.41
C MET A 427 10.31 28.43 5.16
N LEU A 428 9.80 28.17 3.96
CA LEU A 428 9.35 26.86 3.51
C LEU A 428 10.01 26.52 2.17
N GLU A 429 10.89 25.54 2.14
CA GLU A 429 11.44 25.01 0.88
C GLU A 429 10.43 24.07 0.22
N PRO A 430 10.04 24.26 -1.07
CA PRO A 430 9.08 23.38 -1.74
C PRO A 430 9.43 21.89 -1.71
N SER A 431 10.73 21.54 -1.65
CA SER A 431 11.16 20.14 -1.51
C SER A 431 10.81 19.50 -0.15
N ASN A 432 10.39 20.30 0.82
CA ASN A 432 9.97 19.87 2.16
C ASN A 432 8.44 19.96 2.34
N MET A 433 7.70 19.88 1.23
CA MET A 433 6.24 19.74 1.19
C MET A 433 5.88 18.32 0.75
N PHE A 434 5.20 17.56 1.62
CA PHE A 434 4.90 16.14 1.38
C PHE A 434 3.42 15.94 1.05
N ALA A 435 3.11 15.76 -0.24
CA ALA A 435 1.72 15.58 -0.67
C ALA A 435 1.12 14.26 -0.15
N TRP A 436 -0.07 14.34 0.43
CA TRP A 436 -0.86 13.20 0.88
C TRP A 436 -1.94 12.87 -0.17
N ALA A 437 -2.10 11.64 -0.66
CA ALA A 437 -1.35 10.42 -0.34
C ALA A 437 -0.94 9.64 -1.60
N TRP A 438 0.25 9.04 -1.61
CA TRP A 438 0.62 8.00 -2.57
C TRP A 438 0.71 6.67 -1.84
N ASP A 439 0.18 5.60 -2.40
CA ASP A 439 0.12 4.27 -1.79
C ASP A 439 1.12 3.33 -2.47
N ALA A 440 1.81 2.49 -1.69
CA ALA A 440 2.75 1.52 -2.23
C ALA A 440 2.06 0.41 -3.05
N ARG A 441 0.75 0.22 -2.89
CA ARG A 441 -0.01 -0.74 -3.69
C ARG A 441 -0.04 -0.29 -5.16
N PRO A 442 0.24 -1.21 -6.10
CA PRO A 442 0.35 -0.89 -7.51
C PRO A 442 -1.00 -0.44 -8.08
N PHE A 443 -0.99 0.60 -8.91
CA PHE A 443 -2.16 1.04 -9.68
C PHE A 443 -2.15 0.35 -11.06
N PRO A 444 -3.30 -0.11 -11.61
CA PRO A 444 -4.65 0.00 -11.06
C PRO A 444 -5.05 -1.16 -10.14
N ALA A 445 -4.14 -2.07 -9.79
CA ALA A 445 -4.47 -3.21 -8.93
C ALA A 445 -5.20 -2.71 -7.69
N PHE A 446 -4.63 -1.77 -6.94
CA PHE A 446 -5.37 -0.85 -6.07
C PHE A 446 -5.88 0.33 -6.92
N PRO A 447 -7.18 0.65 -6.89
CA PRO A 447 -8.20 0.18 -5.94
C PRO A 447 -9.00 -1.07 -6.32
N LEU A 448 -8.76 -1.69 -7.48
CA LEU A 448 -9.67 -2.70 -8.06
C LEU A 448 -9.71 -4.06 -7.38
N THR A 449 -8.63 -4.50 -6.70
CA THR A 449 -8.53 -5.86 -6.13
C THR A 449 -9.18 -5.92 -4.74
N SER A 450 -10.50 -5.69 -4.68
CA SER A 450 -11.29 -5.61 -3.43
C SER A 450 -11.35 -6.92 -2.64
N GLN A 451 -11.01 -8.06 -3.26
CA GLN A 451 -10.84 -9.32 -2.54
C GLN A 451 -9.60 -9.31 -1.62
N LEU A 452 -8.57 -8.53 -2.00
CA LEU A 452 -7.30 -8.43 -1.28
C LEU A 452 -7.29 -7.28 -0.27
N TRP A 453 -7.95 -6.15 -0.58
CA TRP A 453 -8.01 -4.96 0.28
C TRP A 453 -9.44 -4.46 0.46
N SER A 454 -9.74 -3.91 1.64
CA SER A 454 -11.09 -3.46 2.02
C SER A 454 -11.35 -1.98 1.76
N ASP A 455 -10.31 -1.16 1.55
CA ASP A 455 -10.38 0.30 1.46
C ASP A 455 -10.35 0.84 0.02
N GLY A 456 -10.55 -0.02 -0.98
CA GLY A 456 -10.51 0.38 -2.40
C GLY A 456 -11.55 1.45 -2.77
N ALA A 457 -12.74 1.42 -2.16
CA ALA A 457 -13.80 2.40 -2.43
C ALA A 457 -13.38 3.84 -2.09
N ASN A 458 -12.57 4.02 -1.04
CA ASN A 458 -12.13 5.34 -0.57
C ASN A 458 -11.23 6.05 -1.61
N TRP A 459 -10.59 5.32 -2.53
CA TRP A 459 -9.79 5.91 -3.60
C TRP A 459 -10.61 6.88 -4.48
N GLN A 460 -11.90 6.60 -4.72
CA GLN A 460 -12.74 7.40 -5.63
C GLN A 460 -12.79 8.88 -5.27
N THR A 461 -12.88 9.21 -3.98
CA THR A 461 -13.09 10.58 -3.52
C THR A 461 -12.05 11.01 -2.48
N GLY A 462 -11.15 10.14 -2.03
CA GLY A 462 -10.09 10.49 -1.09
C GLY A 462 -8.84 11.11 -1.72
N HIS A 463 -7.82 11.33 -0.89
CA HIS A 463 -6.57 12.03 -1.22
C HIS A 463 -5.57 11.26 -2.10
N TRP A 464 -5.87 10.03 -2.50
CA TRP A 464 -4.92 9.20 -3.24
C TRP A 464 -4.50 9.83 -4.57
N LEU A 465 -3.19 9.78 -4.83
CA LEU A 465 -2.54 10.30 -6.03
C LEU A 465 -2.21 9.18 -7.03
N ASN A 466 -2.31 7.91 -6.62
CA ASN A 466 -2.15 6.73 -7.47
C ASN A 466 -3.10 6.82 -8.66
N GLY A 467 -2.55 6.82 -9.88
CA GLY A 467 -3.30 6.97 -11.12
C GLY A 467 -3.66 8.41 -11.50
N ARG A 468 -3.58 9.39 -10.58
CA ARG A 468 -3.99 10.78 -10.83
C ARG A 468 -2.86 11.75 -11.18
N LEU A 469 -1.63 11.49 -10.73
CA LEU A 469 -0.47 12.38 -10.98
C LEU A 469 -0.16 12.60 -12.47
N GLY A 470 -0.55 11.67 -13.34
CA GLY A 470 -0.33 11.74 -14.78
C GLY A 470 -1.48 12.34 -15.59
N GLY A 471 -2.60 12.70 -14.95
CA GLY A 471 -3.75 13.25 -15.65
C GLY A 471 -3.53 14.69 -16.12
N CYS A 472 -4.39 15.15 -17.03
CA CYS A 472 -4.28 16.42 -17.74
C CYS A 472 -5.51 17.30 -17.51
N PRO A 473 -5.35 18.49 -16.91
CA PRO A 473 -6.33 19.56 -17.02
C PRO A 473 -6.60 19.90 -18.48
N VAL A 474 -7.86 20.15 -18.84
CA VAL A 474 -8.28 20.37 -20.24
C VAL A 474 -7.68 21.64 -20.84
N ASP A 475 -7.48 22.69 -20.05
CA ASP A 475 -6.81 23.93 -20.48
C ASP A 475 -5.31 23.71 -20.78
N GLU A 476 -4.62 22.94 -19.97
CA GLU A 476 -3.21 22.56 -20.21
C GLU A 476 -3.07 21.63 -21.42
N LEU A 477 -4.00 20.68 -21.60
CA LEU A 477 -4.07 19.84 -22.79
C LEU A 477 -4.35 20.68 -24.05
N ALA A 478 -5.28 21.63 -23.98
CA ALA A 478 -5.60 22.52 -25.09
C ALA A 478 -4.41 23.42 -25.46
N ALA A 479 -3.69 23.94 -24.45
CA ALA A 479 -2.45 24.70 -24.65
C ALA A 479 -1.38 23.87 -25.38
N ALA A 480 -1.19 22.60 -24.98
CA ALA A 480 -0.24 21.70 -25.62
C ALA A 480 -0.60 21.42 -27.09
N ILE A 481 -1.87 21.07 -27.37
CA ILE A 481 -2.37 20.82 -28.73
C ILE A 481 -2.20 22.06 -29.62
N ALA A 482 -2.53 23.24 -29.10
CA ALA A 482 -2.39 24.50 -29.82
C ALA A 482 -0.90 24.81 -30.10
N GLY A 483 -0.03 24.58 -29.11
CA GLY A 483 1.42 24.75 -29.22
C GLY A 483 2.06 23.88 -30.30
N ASP A 484 1.72 22.58 -30.33
CA ASP A 484 2.17 21.65 -31.39
C ASP A 484 1.72 22.10 -32.78
N GLY A 485 0.55 22.76 -32.84
CA GLY A 485 -0.02 23.37 -34.03
C GLY A 485 0.54 24.74 -34.42
N SER A 486 1.39 25.35 -33.59
CA SER A 486 1.77 26.77 -33.70
C SER A 486 0.57 27.74 -33.74
N VAL A 487 -0.51 27.39 -33.05
CA VAL A 487 -1.70 28.24 -32.85
C VAL A 487 -1.61 28.89 -31.48
N SER A 488 -1.76 30.21 -31.42
CA SER A 488 -1.91 30.92 -30.14
C SER A 488 -3.37 30.96 -29.70
N ILE A 489 -3.58 30.65 -28.42
CA ILE A 489 -4.81 30.91 -27.69
C ILE A 489 -4.40 31.77 -26.49
N GLU A 490 -4.73 33.04 -26.53
CA GLU A 490 -4.27 34.04 -25.57
C GLU A 490 -4.94 33.86 -24.20
N THR A 491 -6.19 33.38 -24.18
CA THR A 491 -6.93 33.09 -22.95
C THR A 491 -7.43 31.64 -22.90
N LEU A 492 -6.92 30.87 -21.93
CA LEU A 492 -7.34 29.49 -21.66
C LEU A 492 -7.83 29.34 -20.22
N ARG A 493 -9.11 29.00 -20.05
CA ARG A 493 -9.79 28.82 -18.76
C ARG A 493 -10.81 27.69 -18.83
N CYS A 494 -10.33 26.45 -18.88
CA CYS A 494 -11.17 25.28 -19.07
C CYS A 494 -11.17 24.40 -17.82
N ASP A 495 -12.32 24.30 -17.17
CA ASP A 495 -12.55 23.31 -16.13
C ASP A 495 -12.87 21.96 -16.77
N GLY A 496 -11.93 21.04 -16.66
CA GLY A 496 -12.06 19.64 -17.03
C GLY A 496 -10.78 18.89 -16.71
N PHE A 497 -10.89 17.57 -16.54
CA PHE A 497 -9.75 16.70 -16.28
C PHE A 497 -9.93 15.39 -17.03
N VAL A 498 -8.86 14.92 -17.65
CA VAL A 498 -8.78 13.60 -18.30
C VAL A 498 -7.55 12.86 -17.81
N ASP A 499 -7.58 11.54 -17.77
CA ASP A 499 -6.40 10.73 -17.44
C ASP A 499 -5.39 10.70 -18.60
N GLY A 500 -5.84 11.01 -19.82
CA GLY A 500 -4.99 11.12 -21.01
C GLY A 500 -5.79 11.43 -22.28
N TYR A 501 -5.08 11.65 -23.39
CA TYR A 501 -5.66 11.90 -24.71
C TYR A 501 -4.82 11.22 -25.80
N ALA A 502 -5.45 10.35 -26.60
CA ALA A 502 -4.79 9.60 -27.67
C ALA A 502 -5.06 10.26 -29.03
N SER A 503 -4.10 11.05 -29.54
CA SER A 503 -4.28 11.67 -30.85
C SER A 503 -4.42 10.61 -31.96
N PRO A 504 -5.41 10.68 -32.86
CA PRO A 504 -5.64 9.70 -33.92
C PRO A 504 -4.61 9.75 -35.06
N GLY A 505 -3.52 10.50 -34.91
CA GLY A 505 -2.44 10.64 -35.88
C GLY A 505 -2.06 12.10 -36.14
N LEU A 506 -1.51 12.37 -37.32
CA LEU A 506 -1.22 13.74 -37.78
C LEU A 506 -2.51 14.42 -38.24
N VAL A 507 -3.14 15.18 -37.34
CA VAL A 507 -4.36 15.95 -37.61
C VAL A 507 -4.15 17.43 -37.28
N PRO A 508 -4.89 18.36 -37.91
CA PRO A 508 -4.85 19.76 -37.51
C PRO A 508 -5.29 19.93 -36.04
N PRO A 509 -4.75 20.92 -35.29
CA PRO A 509 -5.11 21.15 -33.89
C PRO A 509 -6.61 21.26 -33.63
N ARG A 510 -7.36 21.88 -34.56
CA ARG A 510 -8.82 21.96 -34.50
C ARG A 510 -9.47 20.58 -34.37
N ALA A 511 -9.02 19.59 -35.14
CA ALA A 511 -9.61 18.25 -35.11
C ALA A 511 -9.42 17.55 -33.76
N SER A 512 -8.38 17.91 -33.01
CA SER A 512 -8.16 17.43 -31.65
C SER A 512 -8.93 18.22 -30.59
N LEU A 513 -9.06 19.54 -30.77
CA LEU A 513 -9.75 20.42 -29.82
C LEU A 513 -11.28 20.35 -29.92
N GLU A 514 -11.83 20.24 -31.12
CA GLU A 514 -13.28 20.30 -31.36
C GLU A 514 -14.07 19.24 -30.55
N PRO A 515 -13.65 17.95 -30.50
CA PRO A 515 -14.26 16.96 -29.62
C PRO A 515 -14.23 17.35 -28.14
N LEU A 516 -13.14 17.96 -27.65
CA LEU A 516 -13.03 18.42 -26.27
C LEU A 516 -13.99 19.59 -26.00
N THR A 517 -14.15 20.51 -26.95
CA THR A 517 -15.13 21.60 -26.82
C THR A 517 -16.56 21.09 -26.69
N GLY A 518 -16.91 20.06 -27.48
CA GLY A 518 -18.21 19.41 -27.41
C GLY A 518 -18.43 18.63 -26.11
N LEU A 519 -17.39 17.96 -25.61
CA LEU A 519 -17.44 17.13 -24.41
C LEU A 519 -17.55 17.95 -23.12
N TYR A 520 -16.85 19.08 -23.02
CA TYR A 520 -16.83 19.94 -21.82
C TYR A 520 -17.66 21.22 -21.97
N ASN A 521 -18.45 21.35 -23.04
CA ASN A 521 -19.25 22.56 -23.35
C ASN A 521 -18.42 23.86 -23.36
N LEU A 522 -17.24 23.80 -23.97
CA LEU A 522 -16.34 24.95 -23.99
C LEU A 522 -16.84 25.99 -25.01
N ALA A 523 -16.86 27.24 -24.56
CA ALA A 523 -17.06 28.39 -25.43
C ALA A 523 -15.72 28.81 -26.04
N HIS A 524 -15.76 29.24 -27.29
CA HIS A 524 -14.61 29.81 -28.00
C HIS A 524 -15.03 31.09 -28.70
N GLY A 525 -14.14 32.06 -28.72
CA GLY A 525 -14.35 33.37 -29.32
C GLY A 525 -13.03 34.01 -29.74
N GLU A 526 -13.16 35.20 -30.28
CA GLU A 526 -12.04 36.09 -30.61
C GLU A 526 -12.43 37.49 -30.17
N ASN A 527 -11.65 38.06 -29.26
CA ASN A 527 -11.86 39.39 -28.70
C ASN A 527 -10.62 40.27 -28.95
N ALA A 528 -10.60 41.48 -28.40
CA ALA A 528 -9.48 42.40 -28.58
C ALA A 528 -8.14 41.87 -28.02
N ASP A 529 -8.19 40.96 -27.06
CA ASP A 529 -7.02 40.33 -26.42
C ASP A 529 -6.56 39.05 -27.13
N GLY A 530 -7.34 38.56 -28.10
CA GLY A 530 -7.00 37.41 -28.94
C GLY A 530 -8.07 36.31 -28.93
N ARG A 531 -7.66 35.09 -29.24
CA ARG A 531 -8.51 33.89 -29.20
C ARG A 531 -8.66 33.41 -27.76
N ASP A 532 -9.87 33.00 -27.42
CA ASP A 532 -10.16 32.44 -26.12
C ASP A 532 -10.85 31.07 -26.23
N LEU A 533 -10.60 30.25 -25.22
CA LEU A 533 -11.30 28.98 -25.00
C LEU A 533 -11.55 28.83 -23.51
N ARG A 534 -12.82 28.75 -23.12
CA ARG A 534 -13.23 28.81 -21.72
C ARG A 534 -14.46 27.95 -21.41
N SER A 535 -14.52 27.44 -20.18
CA SER A 535 -15.73 26.82 -19.64
C SER A 535 -16.80 27.86 -19.36
N LYS A 536 -18.08 27.45 -19.34
CA LYS A 536 -19.23 28.30 -19.02
C LYS A 536 -19.10 29.06 -17.70
N ALA A 537 -18.36 28.51 -16.73
CA ALA A 537 -18.17 29.15 -15.43
C ALA A 537 -17.45 30.52 -15.55
N TYR A 538 -16.50 30.64 -16.48
CA TYR A 538 -15.67 31.83 -16.74
C TYR A 538 -16.28 32.81 -17.75
N GLY A 539 -17.55 32.66 -18.12
CA GLY A 539 -18.23 33.65 -18.94
C GLY A 539 -18.67 34.84 -18.11
N ASP A 540 -18.26 36.05 -18.51
CA ASP A 540 -18.79 37.28 -17.93
C ASP A 540 -20.27 37.43 -18.27
N VAL A 541 -21.05 37.84 -17.27
CA VAL A 541 -22.49 38.08 -17.41
C VAL A 541 -22.74 39.56 -17.64
N VAL A 542 -23.17 39.89 -18.85
CA VAL A 542 -23.56 41.25 -19.24
C VAL A 542 -25.07 41.42 -19.07
N GLU A 543 -25.48 42.47 -18.36
CA GLU A 543 -26.88 42.83 -18.27
C GLU A 543 -27.31 43.66 -19.48
N ILE A 544 -28.39 43.24 -20.14
CA ILE A 544 -29.00 43.95 -21.27
C ILE A 544 -30.42 44.36 -20.90
N GLU A 545 -30.72 45.65 -21.08
CA GLU A 545 -32.06 46.17 -20.90
C GLU A 545 -32.93 45.84 -22.12
N MET A 546 -34.18 45.47 -21.87
CA MET A 546 -35.13 45.20 -22.96
C MET A 546 -35.37 46.41 -23.86
N ALA A 547 -35.24 47.62 -23.32
CA ALA A 547 -35.38 48.88 -24.05
C ALA A 547 -34.26 49.10 -25.08
N ASP A 548 -33.14 48.39 -24.96
CA ASP A 548 -32.01 48.52 -25.87
C ASP A 548 -32.12 47.61 -27.09
N LEU A 549 -33.09 46.70 -27.14
CA LEU A 549 -33.26 45.79 -28.26
C LEU A 549 -33.73 46.55 -29.51
N VAL A 550 -33.13 46.21 -30.65
CA VAL A 550 -33.43 46.82 -31.95
C VAL A 550 -33.89 45.75 -32.93
N GLY A 551 -34.70 46.15 -33.91
CA GLY A 551 -35.23 45.26 -34.94
C GLY A 551 -35.88 46.06 -36.06
N GLU A 552 -36.47 45.34 -37.01
CA GLU A 552 -37.22 45.95 -38.11
C GLU A 552 -38.59 46.45 -37.64
N ASP A 553 -39.04 47.59 -38.19
CA ASP A 553 -40.32 48.19 -37.83
C ASP A 553 -41.48 47.24 -38.13
N GLY A 554 -42.25 46.87 -37.08
CA GLY A 554 -43.41 45.98 -37.19
C GLY A 554 -43.11 44.50 -36.92
N GLU A 555 -41.84 44.11 -36.77
CA GLU A 555 -41.44 42.75 -36.40
C GLU A 555 -41.12 42.63 -34.89
N PRO A 556 -41.21 41.43 -34.29
CA PRO A 556 -40.80 41.21 -32.91
C PRO A 556 -39.29 41.42 -32.72
N VAL A 557 -38.91 42.24 -31.73
CA VAL A 557 -37.50 42.47 -31.35
C VAL A 557 -36.85 41.30 -30.60
N VAL A 558 -37.65 40.31 -30.18
CA VAL A 558 -37.21 39.07 -29.54
C VAL A 558 -37.89 37.89 -30.21
N LEU A 559 -37.09 36.96 -30.71
CA LEU A 559 -37.55 35.65 -31.17
C LEU A 559 -37.10 34.60 -30.16
N ARG A 560 -38.06 34.00 -29.44
CA ARG A 560 -37.81 32.90 -28.50
C ARG A 560 -38.33 31.60 -29.09
N GLU A 561 -37.43 30.64 -29.28
CA GLU A 561 -37.78 29.31 -29.72
C GLU A 561 -37.54 28.30 -28.61
N ARG A 562 -38.37 27.26 -28.60
CA ARG A 562 -38.23 26.14 -27.67
C ARG A 562 -38.39 24.84 -28.42
N GLN A 563 -37.32 24.05 -28.41
CA GLN A 563 -37.29 22.75 -29.08
C GLN A 563 -38.31 21.78 -28.45
N GLN A 564 -38.92 20.95 -29.31
CA GLN A 564 -39.88 19.94 -28.88
C GLN A 564 -39.18 18.86 -28.06
N GLU A 565 -39.84 18.38 -27.00
CA GLU A 565 -39.26 17.41 -26.07
C GLU A 565 -38.82 16.11 -26.74
N SER A 566 -39.57 15.63 -27.75
CA SER A 566 -39.23 14.42 -28.52
C SER A 566 -37.93 14.52 -29.32
N ASP A 567 -37.44 15.74 -29.57
CA ASP A 567 -36.19 15.99 -30.30
C ASP A 567 -34.97 16.11 -29.39
N LEU A 568 -35.17 16.16 -28.07
CA LEU A 568 -34.08 16.18 -27.09
C LEU A 568 -33.56 14.75 -26.82
N PRO A 569 -32.27 14.60 -26.47
CA PRO A 569 -31.73 13.30 -26.08
C PRO A 569 -32.32 12.84 -24.74
N ARG A 570 -32.74 11.58 -24.65
CA ARG A 570 -33.00 10.92 -23.37
C ARG A 570 -31.71 10.37 -22.76
N GLU A 571 -30.78 9.94 -23.61
CA GLU A 571 -29.55 9.26 -23.24
C GLU A 571 -28.37 9.89 -23.98
N ALA A 572 -27.26 10.02 -23.29
CA ALA A 572 -25.98 10.42 -23.85
C ALA A 572 -24.95 9.32 -23.57
N GLU A 573 -24.17 8.97 -24.59
CA GLU A 573 -23.14 7.93 -24.53
C GLU A 573 -21.78 8.52 -24.88
N LEU A 574 -20.72 8.06 -24.22
CA LEU A 574 -19.34 8.42 -24.51
C LEU A 574 -18.54 7.13 -24.75
N SER A 575 -18.02 6.98 -25.96
CA SER A 575 -16.97 6.00 -26.25
C SER A 575 -15.64 6.61 -25.79
N HIS A 576 -14.94 5.94 -24.87
CA HIS A 576 -13.67 6.41 -24.31
C HIS A 576 -12.69 5.24 -24.10
N VAL A 577 -11.47 5.54 -23.67
CA VAL A 577 -10.51 4.53 -23.21
C VAL A 577 -10.53 4.49 -21.68
N SER A 578 -10.49 3.29 -21.08
CA SER A 578 -10.55 3.11 -19.63
C SER A 578 -9.20 2.72 -19.04
N VAL A 579 -8.69 3.52 -18.10
CA VAL A 579 -7.47 3.18 -17.31
C VAL A 579 -7.61 1.90 -16.49
N PHE A 580 -8.85 1.50 -16.20
CA PHE A 580 -9.15 0.34 -15.36
C PHE A 580 -9.36 -0.96 -16.14
N ASN A 581 -9.55 -0.86 -17.46
CA ASN A 581 -9.71 -2.01 -18.35
C ASN A 581 -8.53 -2.12 -19.31
N ALA A 582 -7.30 -2.09 -18.76
CA ALA A 582 -6.05 -2.23 -19.54
C ALA A 582 -5.92 -1.29 -20.75
N TYR A 583 -6.49 -0.08 -20.67
CA TYR A 583 -6.55 0.89 -21.78
C TYR A 583 -7.30 0.39 -23.02
N GLU A 584 -8.29 -0.49 -22.83
CA GLU A 584 -9.25 -0.85 -23.87
C GLU A 584 -10.35 0.20 -24.00
N SER A 585 -11.05 0.19 -25.14
CA SER A 585 -12.24 0.99 -25.38
C SER A 585 -13.39 0.56 -24.45
N ASP A 586 -14.11 1.54 -23.93
CA ASP A 586 -15.23 1.41 -23.02
C ASP A 586 -16.35 2.39 -23.41
N LEU A 587 -17.58 2.13 -22.96
CA LEU A 587 -18.76 2.93 -23.27
C LEU A 587 -19.51 3.31 -21.99
N SER A 588 -19.42 4.58 -21.62
CA SER A 588 -20.18 5.15 -20.50
C SER A 588 -21.48 5.79 -20.98
N ARG A 589 -22.52 5.79 -20.13
CA ARG A 589 -23.85 6.30 -20.49
C ARG A 589 -24.49 7.06 -19.34
N SER A 590 -25.17 8.16 -19.66
CA SER A 590 -26.09 8.87 -18.75
C SER A 590 -27.49 8.89 -19.35
N ARG A 591 -28.51 8.68 -18.52
CA ARG A 591 -29.91 8.61 -18.95
C ARG A 591 -30.83 9.44 -18.07
N ARG A 592 -31.69 10.22 -18.70
CA ARG A 592 -32.80 10.91 -18.05
C ARG A 592 -33.94 9.93 -17.75
N LEU A 593 -34.39 9.89 -16.50
CA LEU A 593 -35.46 9.00 -16.03
C LEU A 593 -36.88 9.56 -16.22
N THR A 594 -37.03 10.82 -16.62
CA THR A 594 -38.30 11.51 -16.79
C THR A 594 -38.41 12.17 -18.18
N GLY A 595 -39.63 12.21 -18.74
CA GLY A 595 -39.91 12.78 -20.06
C GLY A 595 -40.30 11.74 -21.12
N GLY A 596 -40.75 12.22 -22.29
CA GLY A 596 -41.20 11.40 -23.44
C GLY A 596 -40.18 11.24 -24.57
N ALA A 597 -38.96 11.75 -24.41
CA ALA A 597 -37.87 11.63 -25.39
C ALA A 597 -37.35 10.19 -25.52
N GLU A 598 -36.91 9.77 -26.71
CA GLU A 598 -36.30 8.45 -26.95
C GLU A 598 -34.93 8.51 -27.64
N ARG A 599 -34.43 9.72 -27.97
CA ARG A 599 -33.19 9.88 -28.73
C ARG A 599 -31.96 9.57 -27.89
N ILE A 600 -30.94 9.01 -28.53
CA ILE A 600 -29.61 8.77 -27.96
C ILE A 600 -28.62 9.65 -28.73
N ILE A 601 -27.73 10.33 -28.01
CA ILE A 601 -26.57 11.01 -28.60
C ILE A 601 -25.30 10.26 -28.20
N SER A 602 -24.44 9.95 -29.16
CA SER A 602 -23.17 9.27 -28.91
C SER A 602 -22.02 10.22 -29.25
N MET A 603 -21.04 10.29 -28.35
CA MET A 603 -19.82 11.07 -28.51
C MET A 603 -18.63 10.12 -28.59
N ASP A 604 -17.84 10.23 -29.65
CA ASP A 604 -16.61 9.45 -29.82
C ASP A 604 -15.41 10.38 -29.64
N VAL A 605 -14.82 10.36 -28.44
CA VAL A 605 -13.71 11.25 -28.08
C VAL A 605 -12.53 10.38 -27.64
N PRO A 606 -11.32 10.58 -28.17
CA PRO A 606 -10.17 9.73 -27.85
C PRO A 606 -9.52 10.12 -26.51
N VAL A 607 -10.35 10.32 -25.48
CA VAL A 607 -9.92 10.58 -24.11
C VAL A 607 -9.77 9.28 -23.36
N VAL A 608 -8.78 9.25 -22.47
CA VAL A 608 -8.64 8.24 -21.44
C VAL A 608 -9.28 8.82 -20.18
N VAL A 609 -10.34 8.18 -19.69
CA VAL A 609 -11.05 8.60 -18.49
C VAL A 609 -11.62 7.39 -17.74
N ALA A 610 -11.64 7.49 -16.42
CA ALA A 610 -12.40 6.56 -15.58
C ALA A 610 -13.92 6.58 -15.93
N PRO A 611 -14.62 5.44 -15.95
CA PRO A 611 -16.06 5.37 -16.24
C PRO A 611 -16.94 6.25 -15.33
N SER A 612 -16.58 6.37 -14.04
CA SER A 612 -17.30 7.25 -13.10
C SER A 612 -17.17 8.74 -13.47
N VAL A 613 -15.99 9.16 -13.94
CA VAL A 613 -15.75 10.54 -14.42
C VAL A 613 -16.48 10.77 -15.75
N ALA A 614 -16.41 9.82 -16.68
CA ALA A 614 -17.14 9.86 -17.96
C ALA A 614 -18.65 10.03 -17.75
N THR A 615 -19.22 9.30 -16.78
CA THR A 615 -20.64 9.40 -16.42
C THR A 615 -20.98 10.79 -15.88
N GLY A 616 -20.14 11.37 -15.01
CA GLY A 616 -20.34 12.73 -14.51
C GLY A 616 -20.30 13.79 -15.62
N ILE A 617 -19.39 13.64 -16.60
CA ILE A 617 -19.35 14.51 -17.79
C ILE A 617 -20.64 14.37 -18.60
N LEU A 618 -21.10 13.14 -18.86
CA LEU A 618 -22.33 12.89 -19.60
C LEU A 618 -23.58 13.41 -18.88
N ASP A 619 -23.63 13.34 -17.55
CA ASP A 619 -24.71 13.92 -16.74
C ASP A 619 -24.77 15.45 -16.92
N ALA A 620 -23.63 16.13 -16.87
CA ALA A 620 -23.55 17.57 -17.12
C ALA A 620 -23.97 17.91 -18.57
N ARG A 621 -23.49 17.15 -19.56
CA ARG A 621 -23.86 17.38 -20.97
C ARG A 621 -25.32 17.10 -21.27
N LEU A 622 -25.90 16.05 -20.69
CA LEU A 622 -27.32 15.78 -20.85
C LEU A 622 -28.16 16.92 -20.22
N ARG A 623 -27.76 17.45 -19.06
CA ARG A 623 -28.42 18.63 -18.47
C ARG A 623 -28.29 19.87 -19.37
N ASP A 624 -27.09 20.18 -19.83
CA ASP A 624 -26.82 21.30 -20.75
C ASP A 624 -27.74 21.26 -21.98
N MET A 625 -27.87 20.09 -22.63
CA MET A 625 -28.70 19.92 -23.82
C MET A 625 -30.19 20.15 -23.51
N TRP A 626 -30.67 19.76 -22.33
CA TRP A 626 -32.05 19.99 -21.91
C TRP A 626 -32.34 21.43 -21.49
N ILE A 627 -31.38 22.09 -20.85
CA ILE A 627 -31.47 23.52 -20.51
C ILE A 627 -31.45 24.34 -21.80
N GLY A 628 -30.55 24.02 -22.71
CA GLY A 628 -30.35 24.68 -23.99
C GLY A 628 -31.40 24.40 -25.06
N ARG A 629 -32.51 23.74 -24.71
CA ARG A 629 -33.67 23.60 -25.61
C ARG A 629 -34.33 24.92 -25.95
N GLU A 630 -34.05 25.97 -25.18
CA GLU A 630 -34.54 27.32 -25.44
C GLU A 630 -33.44 28.16 -26.08
N THR A 631 -33.79 28.85 -27.15
CA THR A 631 -32.92 29.78 -27.86
C THR A 631 -33.58 31.15 -27.99
N LEU A 632 -32.75 32.18 -28.07
CA LEU A 632 -33.16 33.56 -28.33
C LEU A 632 -32.43 34.10 -29.54
N THR A 633 -33.13 34.83 -30.40
CA THR A 633 -32.52 35.72 -31.39
C THR A 633 -33.01 37.14 -31.15
N ILE A 634 -32.07 38.07 -31.01
CA ILE A 634 -32.34 39.49 -30.73
C ILE A 634 -31.45 40.38 -31.60
N GLY A 635 -31.86 41.63 -31.79
CA GLY A 635 -30.98 42.67 -32.33
C GLY A 635 -30.43 43.57 -31.24
N LEU A 636 -29.13 43.86 -31.28
CA LEU A 636 -28.43 44.75 -30.37
C LEU A 636 -27.82 45.95 -31.09
N PRO A 637 -27.86 47.15 -30.48
CA PRO A 637 -27.19 48.33 -31.01
C PRO A 637 -25.67 48.23 -30.86
N TRP A 638 -24.95 49.02 -31.65
CA TRP A 638 -23.48 49.05 -31.70
C TRP A 638 -22.79 49.41 -30.38
N LYS A 639 -23.50 49.93 -29.37
CA LYS A 639 -22.92 50.12 -28.02
C LYS A 639 -22.49 48.79 -27.37
N TYR A 640 -23.05 47.65 -27.81
CA TYR A 640 -22.66 46.31 -27.38
C TYR A 640 -21.61 45.67 -28.29
N LEU A 641 -20.81 46.46 -29.02
CA LEU A 641 -19.76 45.95 -29.93
C LEU A 641 -18.74 45.03 -29.24
N VAL A 642 -18.53 45.20 -27.93
CA VAL A 642 -17.60 44.38 -27.15
C VAL A 642 -18.04 42.91 -27.01
N LEU A 643 -19.35 42.62 -27.20
CA LEU A 643 -19.86 41.26 -27.08
C LEU A 643 -19.34 40.37 -28.21
N VAL A 644 -18.92 39.16 -27.85
CA VAL A 644 -18.43 38.12 -28.75
C VAL A 644 -19.16 36.79 -28.51
N ALA A 645 -18.95 35.82 -29.40
CA ALA A 645 -19.45 34.46 -29.17
C ALA A 645 -18.87 33.89 -27.87
N GLY A 646 -19.70 33.21 -27.09
CA GLY A 646 -19.34 32.67 -25.78
C GLY A 646 -19.63 33.58 -24.59
N ASP A 647 -19.89 34.88 -24.79
CA ASP A 647 -20.31 35.80 -23.72
C ASP A 647 -21.69 35.43 -23.20
N GLN A 648 -21.97 35.81 -21.95
CA GLN A 648 -23.22 35.49 -21.28
C GLN A 648 -24.03 36.75 -21.02
N VAL A 649 -25.34 36.64 -21.16
CA VAL A 649 -26.27 37.76 -21.09
C VAL A 649 -27.41 37.43 -20.14
N ARG A 650 -27.77 38.41 -19.30
CA ARG A 650 -28.98 38.40 -18.48
C ARG A 650 -29.84 39.61 -18.83
N PHE A 651 -31.16 39.45 -18.80
CA PHE A 651 -32.11 40.55 -19.02
C PHE A 651 -32.75 40.99 -17.70
N SER A 652 -33.00 42.29 -17.56
CA SER A 652 -33.42 42.89 -16.28
C SER A 652 -34.86 42.59 -15.85
N ASP A 653 -35.82 42.35 -16.77
CA ASP A 653 -37.25 42.38 -16.40
C ASP A 653 -38.14 41.22 -16.92
N THR A 654 -37.93 40.69 -18.14
CA THR A 654 -38.94 39.80 -18.78
C THR A 654 -38.39 38.50 -19.39
N LEU A 655 -37.10 38.43 -19.72
CA LEU A 655 -36.46 37.21 -20.22
C LEU A 655 -35.67 36.56 -19.10
N ASP A 656 -36.26 35.53 -18.50
CA ASP A 656 -35.69 34.83 -17.35
C ASP A 656 -34.49 33.96 -17.73
N GLY A 657 -33.54 33.84 -16.80
CA GLY A 657 -32.38 32.96 -16.93
C GLY A 657 -31.16 33.61 -17.56
N LEU A 658 -30.16 32.77 -17.82
CA LEU A 658 -28.87 33.16 -18.37
C LEU A 658 -28.72 32.62 -19.78
N TRP A 659 -28.21 33.44 -20.68
CA TRP A 659 -28.15 33.14 -22.12
C TRP A 659 -26.71 33.25 -22.60
N GLN A 660 -26.19 32.25 -23.29
CA GLN A 660 -24.86 32.30 -23.88
C GLN A 660 -24.95 32.58 -25.38
N ILE A 661 -24.18 33.57 -25.85
CA ILE A 661 -24.08 33.91 -27.26
C ILE A 661 -23.42 32.76 -28.04
N ARG A 662 -24.07 32.31 -29.11
CA ARG A 662 -23.57 31.27 -30.01
C ARG A 662 -23.14 31.82 -31.36
N ALA A 663 -23.84 32.84 -31.86
CA ALA A 663 -23.52 33.48 -33.13
C ALA A 663 -23.87 34.97 -33.08
N ILE A 664 -23.09 35.76 -33.81
CA ILE A 664 -23.34 37.18 -34.04
C ILE A 664 -23.23 37.43 -35.55
N GLU A 665 -24.23 38.10 -36.12
CA GLU A 665 -24.22 38.58 -37.49
C GLU A 665 -24.36 40.10 -37.48
N ASP A 666 -23.33 40.81 -37.93
CA ASP A 666 -23.27 42.27 -37.91
C ASP A 666 -23.82 42.84 -39.23
N GLY A 667 -24.90 43.62 -39.14
CA GLY A 667 -25.59 44.26 -40.27
C GLY A 667 -25.96 45.72 -39.97
N ALA A 668 -27.23 46.09 -40.12
CA ALA A 668 -27.71 47.41 -39.67
C ALA A 668 -27.67 47.55 -38.13
N TRP A 669 -27.85 46.42 -37.45
CA TRP A 669 -27.61 46.19 -36.02
C TRP A 669 -26.85 44.87 -35.85
N ARG A 670 -26.45 44.54 -34.61
CA ARG A 670 -25.82 43.25 -34.29
C ARG A 670 -26.90 42.22 -34.00
N GLN A 671 -27.14 41.27 -34.89
CA GLN A 671 -28.07 40.18 -34.64
C GLN A 671 -27.37 39.08 -33.84
N VAL A 672 -27.92 38.73 -32.68
CA VAL A 672 -27.30 37.80 -31.72
C VAL A 672 -28.22 36.62 -31.50
N SER A 673 -27.70 35.41 -31.73
CA SER A 673 -28.37 34.16 -31.41
C SER A 673 -27.73 33.51 -30.19
N MET A 674 -28.56 33.12 -29.23
CA MET A 674 -28.16 32.67 -27.90
C MET A 674 -28.91 31.40 -27.50
N VAL A 675 -28.32 30.65 -26.57
CA VAL A 675 -28.94 29.47 -25.96
C VAL A 675 -29.01 29.64 -24.45
N ARG A 676 -30.07 29.13 -23.82
CA ARG A 676 -30.20 29.14 -22.36
C ARG A 676 -29.14 28.25 -21.73
N ILE A 677 -28.55 28.69 -20.63
CA ILE A 677 -27.53 27.97 -19.85
C ILE A 677 -27.78 28.11 -18.34
N GLU A 678 -27.10 27.26 -17.57
CA GLU A 678 -26.82 27.48 -16.14
C GLU A 678 -25.31 27.69 -15.98
N GLN A 679 -24.91 28.69 -15.18
CA GLN A 679 -23.50 29.09 -15.07
C GLN A 679 -22.67 28.10 -14.25
N PHE A 680 -23.22 27.67 -13.11
CA PHE A 680 -22.58 26.77 -12.17
C PHE A 680 -23.34 25.45 -12.14
N GLU A 681 -22.62 24.35 -12.24
CA GLU A 681 -23.18 23.02 -12.11
C GLU A 681 -22.23 22.14 -11.31
N GLU A 682 -22.78 21.46 -10.31
CA GLU A 682 -22.11 20.33 -9.70
C GLU A 682 -22.62 19.04 -10.35
N SER A 683 -21.73 18.07 -10.52
CA SER A 683 -22.16 16.71 -10.80
C SER A 683 -22.93 16.20 -9.57
N ALA A 684 -24.27 16.24 -9.63
CA ALA A 684 -25.14 15.72 -8.57
C ALA A 684 -25.06 14.19 -8.37
N SER A 685 -24.20 13.51 -9.14
CA SER A 685 -24.04 12.07 -9.11
C SER A 685 -22.93 11.71 -8.12
N PRO A 686 -23.24 11.04 -7.00
CA PRO A 686 -22.20 10.52 -6.12
C PRO A 686 -21.29 9.56 -6.89
N ALA A 687 -20.02 9.45 -6.47
CA ALA A 687 -19.08 8.53 -7.10
C ALA A 687 -19.67 7.11 -7.12
N SER A 688 -19.74 6.50 -8.31
CA SER A 688 -20.22 5.14 -8.50
C SER A 688 -19.11 4.12 -8.25
N ASP A 689 -19.49 2.87 -7.92
CA ASP A 689 -18.55 1.76 -7.82
C ASP A 689 -17.75 1.56 -9.12
N ILE A 690 -16.47 1.21 -9.00
CA ILE A 690 -15.66 0.86 -10.16
C ILE A 690 -16.07 -0.53 -10.63
N HIS A 691 -16.76 -0.60 -11.77
CA HIS A 691 -16.97 -1.86 -12.46
C HIS A 691 -15.75 -2.19 -13.32
N VAL A 692 -15.20 -3.40 -13.17
CA VAL A 692 -14.07 -3.87 -13.98
C VAL A 692 -14.55 -4.99 -14.91
N GLY A 693 -14.31 -4.84 -16.20
CA GLY A 693 -14.66 -5.84 -17.22
C GLY A 693 -13.76 -7.09 -17.21
N GLN A 694 -12.52 -6.98 -16.73
CA GLN A 694 -11.58 -8.11 -16.62
C GLN A 694 -10.72 -8.04 -15.36
N SER A 695 -10.43 -9.20 -14.77
CA SER A 695 -9.51 -9.33 -13.64
C SER A 695 -8.10 -8.90 -14.04
N LEU A 696 -7.59 -7.81 -13.45
CA LEU A 696 -6.18 -7.42 -13.56
C LEU A 696 -5.29 -8.59 -13.15
N ARG A 697 -4.18 -8.81 -13.89
CA ARG A 697 -3.12 -9.73 -13.47
C ARG A 697 -2.54 -9.20 -12.15
N PRO A 698 -2.59 -9.95 -11.04
CA PRO A 698 -1.99 -9.52 -9.78
C PRO A 698 -0.47 -9.39 -9.92
N ASP A 699 0.13 -8.47 -9.16
CA ASP A 699 1.59 -8.50 -8.94
C ASP A 699 1.94 -9.70 -8.06
N PHE A 700 2.91 -10.50 -8.52
CA PHE A 700 3.34 -11.72 -7.84
C PHE A 700 4.65 -11.47 -7.07
N GLY A 701 4.66 -11.79 -5.77
CA GLY A 701 5.88 -11.83 -4.97
C GLY A 701 6.72 -13.09 -5.21
N GLN A 702 7.87 -13.19 -4.53
CA GLN A 702 8.73 -14.37 -4.57
C GLN A 702 8.01 -15.59 -3.99
N PRO A 703 8.01 -16.75 -4.68
CA PRO A 703 7.46 -17.97 -4.13
C PRO A 703 8.36 -18.56 -3.04
N VAL A 704 7.78 -19.37 -2.15
CA VAL A 704 8.56 -20.37 -1.42
C VAL A 704 8.72 -21.58 -2.32
N PHE A 705 9.96 -21.98 -2.62
CA PHE A 705 10.19 -23.18 -3.41
C PHE A 705 11.30 -24.05 -2.83
N HIS A 706 11.16 -25.35 -3.03
CA HIS A 706 12.10 -26.36 -2.58
C HIS A 706 12.60 -27.16 -3.77
N VAL A 707 13.91 -27.38 -3.82
CA VAL A 707 14.56 -28.30 -4.75
C VAL A 707 15.04 -29.49 -3.90
N MET A 708 14.54 -30.69 -4.20
CA MET A 708 14.64 -31.85 -3.32
C MET A 708 15.25 -33.06 -4.05
N ASN A 709 16.33 -33.60 -3.49
CA ASN A 709 16.87 -34.89 -3.92
C ASN A 709 16.07 -36.00 -3.21
N LEU A 710 15.06 -36.55 -3.88
CA LEU A 710 14.19 -37.59 -3.32
C LEU A 710 14.52 -38.96 -3.91
N PRO A 711 14.29 -40.07 -3.17
CA PRO A 711 14.39 -41.44 -3.69
C PRO A 711 13.20 -41.82 -4.59
N LEU A 712 12.69 -40.88 -5.37
CA LEU A 712 11.55 -41.02 -6.28
C LEU A 712 12.02 -40.82 -7.72
N SER A 713 11.48 -41.58 -8.66
CA SER A 713 11.77 -41.40 -10.08
C SER A 713 10.58 -41.85 -10.91
N PRO A 714 10.13 -41.07 -11.91
CA PRO A 714 9.05 -41.49 -12.80
C PRO A 714 9.42 -42.71 -13.65
N ASP A 715 10.69 -42.86 -14.00
CA ASP A 715 11.17 -43.87 -14.95
C ASP A 715 12.22 -44.84 -14.36
N ASN A 716 12.64 -44.65 -13.12
CA ASN A 716 13.65 -45.43 -12.40
C ASN A 716 15.04 -45.56 -13.08
N THR A 717 15.29 -44.80 -14.16
CA THR A 717 16.48 -44.96 -15.02
C THR A 717 17.35 -43.72 -15.09
N ALA A 718 16.79 -42.51 -14.91
CA ALA A 718 17.55 -41.26 -14.95
C ALA A 718 17.57 -40.54 -13.59
N ALA A 719 18.61 -39.74 -13.35
CA ALA A 719 18.68 -38.88 -12.18
C ALA A 719 17.62 -37.77 -12.27
N HIS A 720 16.88 -37.56 -11.18
CA HIS A 720 15.81 -36.57 -11.10
C HIS A 720 15.96 -35.70 -9.86
N VAL A 721 15.45 -34.48 -9.95
CA VAL A 721 15.22 -33.61 -8.81
C VAL A 721 13.76 -33.21 -8.75
N HIS A 722 13.22 -33.09 -7.54
CA HIS A 722 11.82 -32.77 -7.32
C HIS A 722 11.70 -31.31 -6.89
N VAL A 723 10.79 -30.57 -7.50
CA VAL A 723 10.60 -29.14 -7.24
C VAL A 723 9.17 -28.89 -6.82
N ALA A 724 9.02 -28.29 -5.64
CA ALA A 724 7.73 -27.83 -5.11
C ALA A 724 7.75 -26.31 -5.05
N VAL A 725 6.71 -25.66 -5.57
CA VAL A 725 6.57 -24.20 -5.56
C VAL A 725 5.26 -23.84 -4.88
N ALA A 726 5.34 -22.96 -3.89
CA ALA A 726 4.19 -22.42 -3.18
C ALA A 726 4.17 -20.89 -3.26
N ALA A 727 3.04 -20.32 -3.65
CA ALA A 727 2.85 -18.87 -3.73
C ALA A 727 1.40 -18.47 -3.46
N GLN A 728 1.19 -17.23 -3.03
CA GLN A 728 -0.14 -16.66 -2.83
C GLN A 728 -0.13 -15.16 -3.17
N PRO A 729 -0.86 -14.71 -4.23
CA PRO A 729 -1.58 -15.54 -5.20
C PRO A 729 -0.63 -16.44 -5.99
N PHE A 730 -1.12 -17.60 -6.43
CA PHE A 730 -0.38 -18.49 -7.33
C PHE A 730 -0.73 -18.10 -8.78
N ALA A 731 0.27 -17.67 -9.55
CA ALA A 731 0.14 -17.49 -10.99
C ALA A 731 -0.29 -18.80 -11.67
N ARG A 732 -0.85 -18.73 -12.88
CA ARG A 732 -1.27 -19.94 -13.62
C ARG A 732 -0.13 -20.96 -13.76
N GLN A 733 1.10 -20.49 -13.95
CA GLN A 733 2.30 -21.32 -14.10
C GLN A 733 3.51 -20.63 -13.48
N TYR A 734 4.40 -21.41 -12.87
CA TYR A 734 5.72 -20.98 -12.41
C TYR A 734 6.80 -21.65 -13.24
N ALA A 735 7.76 -20.86 -13.71
CA ALA A 735 8.92 -21.33 -14.45
C ALA A 735 10.10 -21.55 -13.51
N VAL A 736 10.71 -22.73 -13.58
CA VAL A 736 11.88 -23.13 -12.80
C VAL A 736 13.10 -23.15 -13.71
N HIS A 737 14.10 -22.34 -13.37
CA HIS A 737 15.32 -22.18 -14.13
C HIS A 737 16.54 -22.63 -13.32
N ALA A 738 17.60 -23.07 -14.00
CA ALA A 738 18.89 -23.36 -13.38
C ALA A 738 20.08 -22.89 -14.23
N ALA A 739 21.18 -22.57 -13.55
CA ALA A 739 22.48 -22.26 -14.14
C ALA A 739 23.64 -22.78 -13.26
N PRO A 740 24.82 -23.08 -13.85
CA PRO A 740 26.04 -23.38 -13.09
C PRO A 740 26.60 -22.19 -12.29
N GLY A 741 26.08 -20.98 -12.49
CA GLY A 741 26.52 -19.77 -11.79
C GLY A 741 25.41 -18.72 -11.72
N SER A 742 25.77 -17.45 -11.52
CA SER A 742 24.80 -16.35 -11.33
C SER A 742 24.18 -15.81 -12.63
N THR A 743 24.60 -16.30 -13.80
CA THR A 743 24.08 -15.92 -15.12
C THR A 743 23.95 -17.16 -16.02
N GLY A 744 23.20 -17.03 -17.13
CA GLY A 744 23.00 -18.14 -18.07
C GLY A 744 21.89 -19.12 -17.67
N PHE A 745 20.84 -18.63 -16.99
CA PHE A 745 19.69 -19.43 -16.58
C PHE A 745 18.97 -20.05 -17.78
N THR A 746 18.73 -21.35 -17.70
CA THR A 746 17.95 -22.12 -18.68
C THR A 746 16.70 -22.69 -18.03
N LEU A 747 15.58 -22.74 -18.76
CA LEU A 747 14.33 -23.31 -18.27
C LEU A 747 14.50 -24.82 -18.05
N ARG A 748 14.18 -25.29 -16.85
CA ARG A 748 14.28 -26.70 -16.44
C ARG A 748 12.92 -27.37 -16.27
N GLY A 749 11.89 -26.62 -15.89
CA GLY A 749 10.55 -27.15 -15.69
C GLY A 749 9.50 -26.08 -15.46
N ILE A 750 8.23 -26.48 -15.57
CA ILE A 750 7.07 -25.65 -15.27
C ILE A 750 6.26 -26.32 -14.16
N VAL A 751 5.89 -25.54 -13.14
CA VAL A 751 5.01 -25.96 -12.05
C VAL A 751 3.65 -25.30 -12.26
N ASN A 752 2.60 -26.12 -12.44
CA ASN A 752 1.25 -25.65 -12.78
C ASN A 752 0.28 -25.65 -11.59
N ARG A 753 0.74 -26.08 -10.41
CA ARG A 753 -0.08 -26.23 -9.21
C ARG A 753 0.67 -25.74 -7.99
N ASN A 754 -0.06 -25.11 -7.09
CA ASN A 754 0.47 -24.60 -5.84
C ASN A 754 0.73 -25.77 -4.88
N ALA A 755 1.98 -25.98 -4.47
CA ALA A 755 2.33 -27.10 -3.60
C ALA A 755 1.90 -26.87 -2.14
N VAL A 756 1.45 -27.92 -1.48
CA VAL A 756 1.17 -27.90 -0.03
C VAL A 756 2.48 -28.06 0.73
N THR A 757 3.02 -26.94 1.21
CA THR A 757 4.28 -26.88 1.97
C THR A 757 4.10 -26.14 3.30
N GLY A 758 5.00 -26.39 4.25
CA GLY A 758 4.96 -25.81 5.58
C GLY A 758 6.26 -26.03 6.35
N ALA A 759 6.20 -25.76 7.66
CA ALA A 759 7.30 -26.00 8.57
C ALA A 759 6.85 -26.68 9.85
N LEU A 760 7.70 -27.55 10.40
CA LEU A 760 7.49 -28.20 11.70
C LEU A 760 7.50 -27.15 12.83
N LEU A 761 6.57 -27.29 13.77
CA LEU A 761 6.50 -26.45 14.97
C LEU A 761 7.29 -27.04 16.15
N GLU A 762 7.56 -28.34 16.13
CA GLU A 762 8.26 -29.08 17.16
C GLU A 762 9.26 -30.07 16.50
N PRO A 763 10.37 -30.43 17.15
CA PRO A 763 11.30 -31.41 16.60
C PRO A 763 10.66 -32.79 16.47
N LEU A 764 10.99 -33.52 15.40
CA LEU A 764 10.56 -34.90 15.18
C LEU A 764 11.76 -35.85 15.40
N PRO A 765 11.78 -36.65 16.47
CA PRO A 765 12.86 -37.60 16.71
C PRO A 765 12.82 -38.79 15.73
N PRO A 766 13.90 -39.59 15.68
CA PRO A 766 13.93 -40.84 14.94
C PRO A 766 12.76 -41.77 15.29
N GLY A 767 12.25 -42.48 14.28
CA GLY A 767 11.09 -43.35 14.38
C GLY A 767 11.42 -44.83 14.10
N PRO A 768 10.42 -45.73 14.25
CA PRO A 768 10.56 -47.12 13.86
C PRO A 768 10.48 -47.32 12.34
N GLU A 769 11.28 -48.26 11.81
CA GLU A 769 11.18 -48.73 10.42
C GLU A 769 10.18 -49.90 10.28
N GLY A 770 9.54 -50.03 9.12
CA GLY A 770 8.75 -51.21 8.74
C GLY A 770 7.46 -51.45 9.53
N ARG A 771 7.05 -50.51 10.39
CA ARG A 771 5.80 -50.55 11.16
C ARG A 771 5.27 -49.14 11.40
N PHE A 772 4.02 -49.02 11.82
CA PHE A 772 3.45 -47.73 12.21
C PHE A 772 4.20 -47.13 13.40
N ASP A 773 4.58 -45.87 13.26
CA ASP A 773 4.92 -45.00 14.38
C ASP A 773 3.62 -44.44 14.97
N GLN A 774 3.25 -44.97 16.13
CA GLN A 774 2.09 -44.49 16.88
C GLN A 774 2.48 -43.52 18.01
N ARG A 775 3.77 -43.36 18.27
CA ARG A 775 4.26 -42.55 19.39
C ARG A 775 4.55 -41.13 18.95
N ASN A 776 5.28 -40.96 17.86
CA ASN A 776 5.64 -39.64 17.38
C ASN A 776 4.49 -39.05 16.55
N GLN A 777 4.36 -37.72 16.61
CA GLN A 777 3.39 -36.94 15.84
C GLN A 777 4.12 -35.79 15.18
N ILE A 778 3.64 -35.36 14.01
CA ILE A 778 4.19 -34.21 13.31
C ILE A 778 3.25 -33.04 13.55
N ARG A 779 3.70 -32.04 14.29
CA ARG A 779 2.99 -30.76 14.43
C ARG A 779 3.60 -29.74 13.49
N LEU A 780 2.80 -29.18 12.58
CA LEU A 780 3.29 -28.28 11.54
C LEU A 780 2.32 -27.13 11.24
N ARG A 781 2.83 -26.10 10.57
CA ARG A 781 2.01 -25.04 9.99
C ARG A 781 2.24 -24.97 8.48
N LEU A 782 1.15 -25.01 7.72
CA LEU A 782 1.19 -24.87 6.26
C LEU A 782 1.26 -23.40 5.86
N LEU A 783 1.91 -23.13 4.72
CA LEU A 783 1.83 -21.83 4.06
C LEU A 783 0.48 -21.63 3.36
N GLY A 784 -0.11 -22.72 2.87
CA GLY A 784 -1.42 -22.77 2.24
C GLY A 784 -1.81 -24.21 1.90
N GLY A 785 -3.10 -24.43 1.60
CA GLY A 785 -3.66 -25.75 1.35
C GLY A 785 -4.18 -26.45 2.61
N GLU A 786 -4.69 -27.67 2.43
CA GLU A 786 -5.30 -28.48 3.48
C GLU A 786 -4.74 -29.91 3.44
N LEU A 787 -4.79 -30.60 4.58
CA LEU A 787 -4.44 -32.01 4.69
C LEU A 787 -5.69 -32.81 5.07
N SER A 788 -5.72 -34.09 4.73
CA SER A 788 -6.86 -34.94 5.07
C SER A 788 -6.41 -36.29 5.58
N SER A 789 -7.22 -36.89 6.45
CA SER A 789 -7.00 -38.26 6.92
C SER A 789 -7.37 -39.27 5.84
N VAL A 790 -6.60 -40.37 5.72
CA VAL A 790 -6.86 -41.43 4.74
C VAL A 790 -6.96 -42.80 5.42
N PRO A 791 -7.85 -43.70 4.93
CA PRO A 791 -7.88 -45.07 5.38
C PRO A 791 -6.58 -45.79 5.02
N GLN A 792 -6.26 -46.84 5.78
CA GLN A 792 -5.02 -47.59 5.65
C GLN A 792 -4.80 -48.19 4.25
N SER A 793 -5.86 -48.56 3.53
CA SER A 793 -5.75 -49.07 2.16
C SER A 793 -5.22 -48.03 1.18
N LEU A 794 -5.62 -46.77 1.31
CA LEU A 794 -5.11 -45.68 0.49
C LEU A 794 -3.68 -45.30 0.90
N LEU A 795 -3.40 -45.33 2.20
CA LEU A 795 -2.06 -45.11 2.72
C LEU A 795 -1.06 -46.11 2.12
N PHE A 796 -1.38 -47.40 2.11
CA PHE A 796 -0.51 -48.43 1.51
C PHE A 796 -0.42 -48.33 -0.02
N ASN A 797 -1.36 -47.66 -0.67
CA ASN A 797 -1.28 -47.32 -2.09
C ASN A 797 -0.53 -46.00 -2.34
N GLY A 798 0.18 -45.46 -1.35
CA GLY A 798 1.03 -44.27 -1.49
C GLY A 798 0.36 -42.94 -1.16
N ALA A 799 -0.91 -42.92 -0.72
CA ALA A 799 -1.56 -41.67 -0.32
C ALA A 799 -0.87 -41.02 0.90
N ASN A 800 -1.03 -39.70 1.05
CA ASN A 800 -0.46 -38.90 2.14
C ASN A 800 1.06 -39.02 2.29
N ALA A 801 1.79 -39.25 1.20
CA ALA A 801 3.25 -39.15 1.21
C ALA A 801 3.69 -37.69 1.33
N ALA A 802 4.69 -37.45 2.16
CA ALA A 802 5.29 -36.13 2.38
C ALA A 802 6.80 -36.26 2.54
N ALA A 803 7.53 -35.21 2.15
CA ALA A 803 8.97 -35.08 2.39
C ALA A 803 9.21 -34.12 3.56
N ILE A 804 10.07 -34.51 4.51
CA ILE A 804 10.49 -33.66 5.62
C ILE A 804 12.02 -33.54 5.62
N ARG A 805 12.53 -32.31 5.66
CA ARG A 805 13.97 -32.07 5.68
C ARG A 805 14.57 -32.49 7.02
N SER A 806 15.61 -33.32 7.02
CA SER A 806 16.33 -33.75 8.22
C SER A 806 17.34 -32.70 8.69
N ALA A 807 17.89 -32.89 9.89
CA ALA A 807 18.97 -32.07 10.43
C ALA A 807 20.24 -32.08 9.55
N SER A 808 20.48 -33.16 8.80
CA SER A 808 21.57 -33.27 7.83
C SER A 808 21.28 -32.58 6.48
N GLY A 809 20.05 -32.12 6.26
CA GLY A 809 19.62 -31.46 5.02
C GLY A 809 19.07 -32.41 3.94
N GLU A 810 19.16 -33.72 4.14
CA GLU A 810 18.51 -34.76 3.32
C GLU A 810 16.99 -34.80 3.60
N TRP A 811 16.24 -35.58 2.82
CA TRP A 811 14.77 -35.63 2.94
C TRP A 811 14.29 -37.01 3.40
N GLU A 812 13.53 -37.05 4.50
CA GLU A 812 12.75 -38.23 4.88
C GLU A 812 11.42 -38.26 4.12
N ILE A 813 11.07 -39.40 3.52
CA ILE A 813 9.72 -39.66 3.04
C ILE A 813 8.90 -40.30 4.15
N VAL A 814 7.83 -39.62 4.54
CA VAL A 814 6.87 -40.08 5.55
C VAL A 814 5.48 -40.21 4.92
N GLN A 815 4.66 -41.11 5.44
CA GLN A 815 3.22 -41.09 5.19
C GLN A 815 2.44 -40.96 6.49
N PHE A 816 1.28 -40.32 6.47
CA PHE A 816 0.43 -40.13 7.65
C PHE A 816 -1.01 -40.57 7.39
N ALA A 817 -1.60 -41.34 8.30
CA ALA A 817 -3.00 -41.75 8.18
C ALA A 817 -3.96 -40.66 8.71
N ASN A 818 -3.57 -39.97 9.78
CA ASN A 818 -4.40 -38.99 10.46
C ASN A 818 -3.87 -37.57 10.22
N ALA A 819 -4.78 -36.63 9.96
CA ALA A 819 -4.49 -35.21 9.86
C ALA A 819 -5.61 -34.41 10.56
N ASP A 820 -5.27 -33.76 11.67
CA ASP A 820 -6.21 -33.01 12.51
C ASP A 820 -5.83 -31.52 12.55
N LEU A 821 -6.73 -30.67 12.04
CA LEU A 821 -6.59 -29.20 12.12
C LEU A 821 -6.88 -28.72 13.55
N GLN A 822 -5.95 -27.96 14.10
CA GLN A 822 -6.03 -27.40 15.46
C GLN A 822 -6.64 -25.99 15.45
N PRO A 823 -7.20 -25.52 16.60
CA PRO A 823 -7.81 -24.18 16.69
C PRO A 823 -6.85 -23.01 16.39
N ASP A 824 -5.54 -23.20 16.56
CA ASP A 824 -4.50 -22.22 16.25
C ASP A 824 -4.05 -22.25 14.77
N GLY A 825 -4.77 -22.99 13.93
CA GLY A 825 -4.48 -23.19 12.51
C GLY A 825 -3.29 -24.12 12.22
N SER A 826 -2.68 -24.76 13.23
CA SER A 826 -1.66 -25.79 13.02
C SER A 826 -2.29 -27.15 12.70
N TRP A 827 -1.50 -28.04 12.10
CA TRP A 827 -1.89 -29.41 11.81
C TRP A 827 -1.13 -30.38 12.71
N LEU A 828 -1.83 -31.41 13.18
CA LEU A 828 -1.25 -32.53 13.90
C LEU A 828 -1.42 -33.80 13.06
N LEU A 829 -0.31 -34.41 12.67
CA LEU A 829 -0.30 -35.63 11.87
C LEU A 829 0.14 -36.81 12.72
N GLY A 830 -0.54 -37.95 12.56
CA GLY A 830 -0.31 -39.13 13.38
C GLY A 830 -0.49 -40.45 12.63
N LYS A 831 -0.14 -41.55 13.31
CA LYS A 831 -0.09 -42.90 12.74
C LYS A 831 0.75 -42.92 11.47
N LEU A 832 2.06 -42.74 11.66
CA LEU A 832 3.01 -42.45 10.60
C LEU A 832 3.65 -43.73 10.05
N LEU A 833 3.95 -43.76 8.76
CA LEU A 833 4.93 -44.68 8.17
C LEU A 833 6.19 -43.88 7.87
N ARG A 834 7.25 -44.15 8.62
CA ARG A 834 8.52 -43.42 8.55
C ARG A 834 9.48 -44.08 7.55
N ALA A 835 10.52 -43.35 7.14
CA ALA A 835 11.63 -43.84 6.33
C ALA A 835 11.24 -44.58 5.03
N GLN A 836 10.18 -44.12 4.36
CA GLN A 836 9.74 -44.75 3.12
C GLN A 836 10.78 -44.61 2.01
N LEU A 837 10.83 -45.59 1.09
CA LEU A 837 11.72 -45.59 -0.07
C LEU A 837 13.22 -45.47 0.25
N GLY A 838 13.66 -45.89 1.44
CA GLY A 838 15.08 -45.89 1.82
C GLY A 838 15.60 -44.57 2.38
N SER A 839 14.71 -43.70 2.86
CA SER A 839 15.09 -42.46 3.52
C SER A 839 15.42 -42.65 5.02
N ASP A 840 15.87 -43.84 5.43
CA ASP A 840 16.15 -44.18 6.84
C ASP A 840 17.31 -43.38 7.42
N ALA A 841 18.34 -43.06 6.62
CA ALA A 841 19.42 -42.19 7.06
C ALA A 841 18.89 -40.78 7.44
N ALA A 842 18.00 -40.20 6.63
CA ALA A 842 17.40 -38.89 6.93
C ALA A 842 16.53 -38.94 8.20
N MET A 843 15.73 -40.01 8.37
CA MET A 843 14.93 -40.22 9.59
C MET A 843 15.79 -40.32 10.86
N ASN A 844 16.93 -41.03 10.78
CA ASN A 844 17.80 -41.30 11.93
C ASN A 844 18.53 -40.07 12.46
N GLU A 845 18.74 -39.05 11.61
CA GLU A 845 19.27 -37.74 12.04
C GLU A 845 18.22 -36.92 12.81
N GLY A 846 16.94 -37.23 12.64
CA GLY A 846 15.84 -36.44 13.19
C GLY A 846 15.60 -35.13 12.44
N HIS A 847 14.61 -34.38 12.91
CA HIS A 847 14.17 -33.12 12.30
C HIS A 847 14.02 -32.04 13.36
N ASP A 848 14.56 -30.87 13.09
CA ASP A 848 14.47 -29.73 13.99
C ASP A 848 13.15 -28.96 13.82
N THR A 849 12.81 -28.13 14.82
CA THR A 849 11.77 -27.11 14.65
C THR A 849 12.12 -26.21 13.46
N GLY A 850 11.14 -25.90 12.63
CA GLY A 850 11.33 -25.13 11.39
C GLY A 850 11.73 -25.98 10.18
N ALA A 851 11.93 -27.29 10.34
CA ALA A 851 12.18 -28.18 9.20
C ALA A 851 11.05 -28.10 8.16
N ALA A 852 11.43 -28.01 6.88
CA ALA A 852 10.48 -27.91 5.78
C ALA A 852 9.69 -29.22 5.62
N PHE A 853 8.40 -29.08 5.39
CA PHE A 853 7.45 -30.15 5.07
C PHE A 853 6.86 -29.89 3.69
N VAL A 854 6.85 -30.90 2.82
CA VAL A 854 6.23 -30.82 1.48
C VAL A 854 5.35 -32.04 1.27
N LEU A 855 4.06 -31.84 0.98
CA LEU A 855 3.18 -32.93 0.55
C LEU A 855 3.59 -33.38 -0.87
N LEU A 856 3.74 -34.69 -1.08
CA LEU A 856 4.15 -35.26 -2.34
C LEU A 856 2.93 -35.68 -3.15
N ASP A 857 2.46 -34.77 -4.00
CA ASP A 857 1.35 -34.96 -4.91
C ASP A 857 1.67 -34.42 -6.32
N GLU A 858 0.63 -34.24 -7.14
CA GLU A 858 0.72 -33.72 -8.50
C GLU A 858 1.19 -32.25 -8.61
N ALA A 859 1.42 -31.55 -7.49
CA ALA A 859 2.03 -30.22 -7.46
C ALA A 859 3.57 -30.25 -7.39
N VAL A 860 4.18 -31.41 -7.13
CA VAL A 860 5.64 -31.57 -7.12
C VAL A 860 6.12 -32.00 -8.50
N ALA A 861 6.85 -31.12 -9.19
CA ALA A 861 7.40 -31.41 -10.52
C ALA A 861 8.68 -32.26 -10.41
N SER A 862 8.78 -33.31 -11.22
CA SER A 862 10.01 -34.09 -11.37
C SER A 862 10.78 -33.58 -12.60
N ILE A 863 12.03 -33.14 -12.39
CA ILE A 863 12.88 -32.55 -13.42
C ILE A 863 14.05 -33.51 -13.70
N PRO A 864 14.23 -33.97 -14.96
CA PRO A 864 15.34 -34.82 -15.32
C PRO A 864 16.65 -34.03 -15.31
N LEU A 865 17.74 -34.69 -14.96
CA LEU A 865 19.06 -34.11 -14.90
C LEU A 865 20.05 -34.84 -15.82
N ALA A 866 20.97 -34.08 -16.39
CA ALA A 866 22.05 -34.66 -17.17
C ALA A 866 23.05 -35.34 -16.22
N ALA A 867 23.62 -36.47 -16.65
CA ALA A 867 24.58 -37.23 -15.83
C ALA A 867 25.77 -36.39 -15.35
N LEU A 868 26.22 -35.43 -16.17
CA LEU A 868 27.31 -34.50 -15.85
C LEU A 868 26.97 -33.45 -14.78
N GLU A 869 25.70 -33.29 -14.44
CA GLU A 869 25.25 -32.35 -13.39
C GLU A 869 25.23 -33.01 -12.00
N SER A 870 25.47 -34.32 -11.93
CA SER A 870 25.52 -35.06 -10.67
C SER A 870 26.66 -34.57 -9.77
N GLY A 871 26.34 -34.20 -8.54
CA GLY A 871 27.28 -33.66 -7.56
C GLY A 871 27.61 -32.16 -7.73
N LEU A 872 27.13 -31.50 -8.78
CA LEU A 872 27.33 -30.06 -8.96
C LEU A 872 26.33 -29.26 -8.12
N GLU A 873 26.81 -28.14 -7.58
CA GLU A 873 25.96 -27.09 -7.03
C GLU A 873 25.47 -26.19 -8.17
N LEU A 874 24.16 -26.05 -8.30
CA LEU A 874 23.52 -25.19 -9.29
C LEU A 874 22.77 -24.05 -8.60
N SER A 875 22.73 -22.90 -9.27
CA SER A 875 21.87 -21.78 -8.91
C SER A 875 20.50 -21.99 -9.58
N TRP A 876 19.45 -22.02 -8.78
CA TRP A 876 18.06 -22.18 -9.20
C TRP A 876 17.27 -20.88 -9.02
N ARG A 877 16.29 -20.67 -9.90
CA ARG A 877 15.31 -19.59 -9.78
C ARG A 877 13.90 -20.07 -10.10
N ALA A 878 12.92 -19.66 -9.32
CA ALA A 878 11.51 -19.94 -9.61
C ALA A 878 10.66 -18.68 -9.48
N GLY A 879 9.82 -18.40 -10.48
CA GLY A 879 8.91 -17.25 -10.52
C GLY A 879 7.78 -17.44 -11.54
N PRO A 880 6.82 -16.50 -11.64
CA PRO A 880 5.73 -16.57 -12.61
C PRO A 880 6.27 -16.73 -14.03
N ALA A 881 5.67 -17.63 -14.82
CA ALA A 881 6.19 -17.97 -16.15
C ALA A 881 6.16 -16.80 -17.16
N ASP A 882 5.25 -15.84 -16.97
CA ASP A 882 5.14 -14.66 -17.85
C ASP A 882 6.11 -13.53 -17.45
N ASP A 883 6.84 -13.66 -16.34
CA ASP A 883 7.85 -12.69 -15.91
C ASP A 883 9.25 -13.12 -16.38
N PRO A 884 10.16 -12.18 -16.70
CA PRO A 884 11.53 -12.53 -17.02
C PRO A 884 12.26 -13.11 -15.79
N VAL A 885 13.19 -14.06 -16.00
CA VAL A 885 13.96 -14.73 -14.92
C VAL A 885 14.79 -13.78 -14.03
N SER A 886 15.02 -12.56 -14.52
CA SER A 886 15.69 -11.48 -13.79
C SER A 886 14.74 -10.65 -12.90
N ALA A 887 13.42 -10.83 -13.01
CA ALA A 887 12.45 -10.10 -12.22
C ALA A 887 12.54 -10.45 -10.73
N ASP A 888 12.19 -9.49 -9.88
CA ASP A 888 12.20 -9.67 -8.42
C ASP A 888 11.17 -10.71 -7.94
N SER A 889 10.18 -11.04 -8.77
CA SER A 889 9.20 -12.13 -8.56
C SER A 889 9.83 -13.54 -8.63
N HIS A 890 11.09 -13.66 -9.07
CA HIS A 890 11.83 -14.92 -9.07
C HIS A 890 12.66 -15.10 -7.79
N ALA A 891 12.34 -16.13 -7.02
CA ALA A 891 13.10 -16.51 -5.83
C ALA A 891 14.39 -17.27 -6.22
N PRO A 892 15.56 -16.94 -5.66
CA PRO A 892 16.80 -17.68 -5.87
C PRO A 892 17.01 -18.81 -4.83
N LEU A 893 17.67 -19.90 -5.23
CA LEU A 893 18.10 -21.00 -4.34
C LEU A 893 19.38 -21.67 -4.87
N SER A 894 20.37 -21.93 -4.02
CA SER A 894 21.50 -22.80 -4.36
C SER A 894 21.20 -24.23 -3.91
N HIS A 895 21.43 -25.22 -4.79
CA HIS A 895 21.18 -26.62 -4.47
C HIS A 895 22.20 -27.55 -5.15
N GLN A 896 22.79 -28.43 -4.36
CA GLN A 896 23.65 -29.51 -4.86
C GLN A 896 22.82 -30.73 -5.26
N HIS A 897 22.95 -31.16 -6.50
CA HIS A 897 22.24 -32.35 -6.94
C HIS A 897 22.94 -33.63 -6.50
N VAL A 898 22.16 -34.52 -5.90
CA VAL A 898 22.58 -35.87 -5.52
C VAL A 898 21.56 -36.87 -6.11
N PRO A 899 22.00 -37.89 -6.87
CA PRO A 899 21.10 -38.84 -7.55
C PRO A 899 20.56 -39.89 -6.56
N VAL A 900 19.84 -39.44 -5.53
CA VAL A 900 19.32 -40.29 -4.44
C VAL A 900 18.38 -41.38 -4.99
N ASN A 901 17.62 -41.09 -6.04
CA ASN A 901 16.74 -42.03 -6.71
C ASN A 901 17.45 -43.20 -7.41
N LEU A 902 18.76 -43.08 -7.65
CA LEU A 902 19.60 -44.15 -8.22
C LEU A 902 20.38 -44.92 -7.14
N ARG A 903 20.26 -44.55 -5.86
CA ARG A 903 20.92 -45.26 -4.76
C ARG A 903 20.18 -46.56 -4.44
N PRO A 904 20.87 -47.70 -4.35
CA PRO A 904 20.28 -48.92 -3.82
C PRO A 904 19.83 -48.75 -2.36
N LEU A 905 18.78 -49.48 -1.98
CA LEU A 905 18.30 -49.52 -0.60
C LEU A 905 19.30 -50.23 0.32
N SER A 906 19.34 -49.85 1.60
CA SER A 906 20.17 -50.50 2.61
C SER A 906 19.77 -51.98 2.79
N PRO A 907 20.71 -52.94 2.80
CA PRO A 907 20.39 -54.33 3.11
C PRO A 907 19.80 -54.50 4.52
N VAL A 908 19.04 -55.57 4.75
CA VAL A 908 18.40 -55.86 6.04
C VAL A 908 18.81 -57.22 6.59
N HIS A 909 18.43 -57.51 7.83
CA HIS A 909 18.74 -58.79 8.51
C HIS A 909 20.23 -59.15 8.50
N LEU A 910 21.11 -58.14 8.57
CA LEU A 910 22.55 -58.33 8.74
C LEU A 910 22.78 -59.28 9.92
N HIS A 911 23.65 -60.26 9.79
CA HIS A 911 23.99 -61.18 10.86
C HIS A 911 25.45 -61.61 10.68
N ALA A 912 26.07 -62.06 11.75
CA ALA A 912 27.40 -62.62 11.68
C ALA A 912 27.52 -63.80 12.66
N SER A 913 28.28 -64.81 12.29
CA SER A 913 28.57 -65.96 13.15
C SER A 913 30.03 -66.39 13.00
N ARG A 914 30.68 -66.65 14.13
CA ARG A 914 32.02 -67.24 14.14
C ARG A 914 31.90 -68.75 13.94
N ILE A 915 32.59 -69.28 12.93
CA ILE A 915 32.60 -70.71 12.63
C ILE A 915 33.83 -71.40 13.24
N ALA A 916 33.87 -72.74 13.20
CA ALA A 916 34.90 -73.55 13.87
C ALA A 916 36.34 -73.26 13.40
N SER A 917 36.54 -72.73 12.19
CA SER A 917 37.84 -72.29 11.68
C SER A 917 38.36 -71.00 12.33
N GLY A 918 37.50 -70.27 13.05
CA GLY A 918 37.79 -68.93 13.58
C GLY A 918 37.39 -67.80 12.62
N ASP A 919 36.97 -68.10 11.39
CA ASP A 919 36.44 -67.10 10.46
C ASP A 919 35.08 -66.58 10.93
N ILE A 920 34.73 -65.36 10.53
CA ILE A 920 33.40 -64.81 10.75
C ILE A 920 32.66 -64.81 9.41
N GLU A 921 31.56 -65.53 9.33
CA GLU A 921 30.61 -65.43 8.21
C GLU A 921 29.68 -64.25 8.48
N ILE A 922 29.57 -63.33 7.53
CA ILE A 922 28.70 -62.15 7.58
C ILE A 922 27.65 -62.32 6.50
N GLY A 923 26.36 -62.23 6.83
CA GLY A 923 25.25 -62.40 5.89
C GLY A 923 24.20 -61.30 6.00
N TRP A 924 23.41 -61.10 4.94
CA TRP A 924 22.32 -60.11 4.90
C TRP A 924 21.23 -60.51 3.89
N THR A 925 20.15 -59.73 3.84
CA THR A 925 19.06 -59.88 2.87
C THR A 925 19.00 -58.64 1.98
N ARG A 926 18.99 -58.86 0.66
CA ARG A 926 18.90 -57.79 -0.35
C ARG A 926 17.53 -57.10 -0.27
N ARG A 927 17.53 -55.78 -0.47
CA ARG A 927 16.34 -54.98 -0.80
C ARG A 927 16.42 -54.50 -2.24
N SER A 928 15.29 -54.27 -2.88
CA SER A 928 15.24 -53.70 -4.23
C SER A 928 14.42 -52.43 -4.23
N ARG A 929 14.94 -51.37 -4.88
CA ARG A 929 14.19 -50.12 -5.13
C ARG A 929 13.22 -50.25 -6.32
N ILE A 930 13.42 -51.24 -7.19
CA ILE A 930 12.57 -51.51 -8.36
C ILE A 930 11.81 -52.81 -8.12
N ASP A 931 10.47 -52.75 -8.20
CA ASP A 931 9.54 -53.88 -8.06
C ASP A 931 9.74 -54.75 -6.80
N GLY A 932 10.22 -54.13 -5.72
CA GLY A 932 10.57 -54.82 -4.47
C GLY A 932 9.36 -55.32 -3.67
N ASP A 933 8.17 -54.74 -3.89
CA ASP A 933 6.94 -55.01 -3.15
C ASP A 933 6.00 -56.02 -3.83
N ASN A 934 6.51 -56.80 -4.79
CA ASN A 934 5.74 -57.89 -5.40
C ASN A 934 5.83 -59.18 -4.55
N TRP A 935 4.71 -59.56 -3.94
CA TRP A 935 4.57 -60.73 -3.06
C TRP A 935 4.44 -62.07 -3.79
N ASP A 936 4.19 -62.06 -5.10
CA ASP A 936 4.03 -63.29 -5.90
C ASP A 936 5.38 -63.90 -6.31
N ASN A 937 6.47 -63.15 -6.17
CA ASN A 937 7.82 -63.60 -6.53
C ASN A 937 8.48 -64.40 -5.40
N ALA A 938 9.17 -65.49 -5.75
CA ALA A 938 9.89 -66.34 -4.78
C ALA A 938 11.10 -65.62 -4.13
N SER A 939 11.60 -64.54 -4.73
CA SER A 939 12.65 -63.68 -4.20
C SER A 939 12.50 -62.26 -4.74
N VAL A 940 12.97 -61.26 -3.98
CA VAL A 940 12.92 -59.85 -4.40
C VAL A 940 13.69 -59.67 -5.72
N PRO A 941 13.12 -59.05 -6.78
CA PRO A 941 13.80 -58.84 -8.05
C PRO A 941 15.14 -58.09 -7.90
N LEU A 942 16.13 -58.42 -8.73
CA LEU A 942 17.39 -57.66 -8.80
C LEU A 942 17.14 -56.42 -9.67
N GLY A 943 16.81 -55.29 -9.04
CA GLY A 943 16.58 -54.00 -9.72
C GLY A 943 17.84 -53.32 -10.27
N GLU A 944 18.97 -54.03 -10.33
CA GLU A 944 20.28 -53.57 -10.81
C GLU A 944 20.82 -54.57 -11.83
N THR A 945 21.80 -54.18 -12.66
CA THR A 945 22.35 -55.08 -13.70
C THR A 945 23.19 -56.24 -13.15
N ALA A 946 23.71 -56.09 -11.93
CA ALA A 946 24.44 -57.12 -11.18
C ALA A 946 24.25 -56.92 -9.67
N GLU A 947 24.38 -58.00 -8.91
CA GLU A 947 24.37 -57.97 -7.44
C GLU A 947 25.79 -57.71 -6.91
N SER A 948 25.98 -56.58 -6.21
CA SER A 948 27.28 -56.15 -5.70
C SER A 948 27.13 -55.40 -4.38
N TYR A 949 28.06 -55.63 -3.45
CA TYR A 949 28.07 -55.08 -2.10
C TYR A 949 29.48 -54.66 -1.67
N VAL A 950 29.53 -53.72 -0.73
CA VAL A 950 30.72 -53.38 0.05
C VAL A 950 30.42 -53.64 1.52
N VAL A 951 31.27 -54.44 2.16
CA VAL A 951 31.24 -54.73 3.60
C VAL A 951 32.40 -54.01 4.27
N GLU A 952 32.09 -53.02 5.10
CA GLU A 952 33.08 -52.23 5.84
C GLU A 952 33.16 -52.74 7.28
N ILE A 953 34.34 -53.17 7.71
CA ILE A 953 34.60 -53.58 9.09
C ILE A 953 35.03 -52.35 9.89
N LEU A 954 34.38 -52.13 11.03
CA LEU A 954 34.49 -50.91 11.82
C LEU A 954 35.15 -51.17 13.17
N GLN A 955 36.04 -50.26 13.60
CA GLN A 955 36.48 -50.16 14.99
C GLN A 955 35.37 -49.63 15.89
N ALA A 956 35.56 -49.74 17.21
CA ALA A 956 34.62 -49.24 18.21
C ALA A 956 34.38 -47.71 18.12
N ASN A 957 35.34 -46.96 17.59
CA ASN A 957 35.21 -45.52 17.31
C ASN A 957 34.55 -45.19 15.96
N GLY A 958 34.13 -46.21 15.20
CA GLY A 958 33.52 -46.05 13.87
C GLY A 958 34.51 -45.94 12.70
N ALA A 959 35.83 -46.03 12.93
CA ALA A 959 36.81 -46.01 11.84
C ALA A 959 36.77 -47.32 11.03
N ILE A 960 36.80 -47.21 9.70
CA ILE A 960 36.88 -48.37 8.81
C ILE A 960 38.29 -48.95 8.87
N VAL A 961 38.41 -50.23 9.24
CA VAL A 961 39.69 -50.96 9.25
C VAL A 961 39.87 -51.87 8.05
N ARG A 962 38.77 -52.29 7.43
CA ARG A 962 38.79 -53.09 6.22
C ARG A 962 37.54 -52.87 5.41
N SER A 963 37.67 -52.97 4.09
CA SER A 963 36.55 -52.97 3.15
C SER A 963 36.65 -54.23 2.28
N VAL A 964 35.55 -54.95 2.12
CA VAL A 964 35.46 -56.22 1.41
C VAL A 964 34.32 -56.14 0.39
N ASP A 965 34.64 -56.33 -0.88
CA ASP A 965 33.64 -56.44 -1.94
C ASP A 965 32.99 -57.82 -1.94
N ALA A 966 31.67 -57.88 -2.12
CA ALA A 966 30.92 -59.13 -2.21
C ALA A 966 29.92 -59.10 -3.37
N THR A 967 29.84 -60.18 -4.14
CA THR A 967 28.89 -60.36 -5.26
C THR A 967 27.71 -61.27 -4.91
N MET A 968 27.65 -61.70 -3.66
CA MET A 968 26.57 -62.50 -3.07
C MET A 968 26.17 -61.87 -1.72
N PRO A 969 24.98 -62.18 -1.17
CA PRO A 969 24.50 -61.57 0.06
C PRO A 969 25.17 -62.11 1.34
N PHE A 970 26.45 -62.48 1.22
CA PHE A 970 27.32 -62.88 2.32
C PHE A 970 28.79 -62.57 2.00
N ALA A 971 29.59 -62.42 3.04
CA ALA A 971 31.05 -62.29 2.98
C ALA A 971 31.69 -63.11 4.09
N ILE A 972 32.91 -63.62 3.85
CA ILE A 972 33.73 -64.26 4.87
C ILE A 972 34.79 -63.26 5.31
N TYR A 973 34.91 -63.06 6.62
CA TYR A 973 35.99 -62.28 7.22
C TYR A 973 37.00 -63.25 7.87
N PRO A 974 38.12 -63.56 7.19
CA PRO A 974 39.04 -64.60 7.63
C PRO A 974 39.68 -64.32 8.99
N ALA A 975 39.97 -65.37 9.76
CA ALA A 975 40.64 -65.27 11.06
C ALA A 975 41.99 -64.54 10.98
N ILE A 976 42.72 -64.71 9.88
CA ILE A 976 44.01 -64.02 9.65
C ILE A 976 43.85 -62.52 9.48
N ASP A 977 42.79 -62.08 8.79
CA ASP A 977 42.48 -60.68 8.57
C ASP A 977 41.95 -60.03 9.86
N GLN A 978 41.14 -60.76 10.62
CA GLN A 978 40.74 -60.36 11.98
C GLN A 978 41.96 -60.08 12.87
N GLN A 979 42.96 -60.97 12.83
CA GLN A 979 44.16 -60.82 13.64
C GLN A 979 45.09 -59.71 13.13
N ALA A 980 45.10 -59.44 11.82
CA ALA A 980 45.83 -58.31 11.25
C ALA A 980 45.19 -56.96 11.66
N ASP A 981 43.85 -56.88 11.67
CA ASP A 981 43.13 -55.63 11.90
C ASP A 981 42.95 -55.31 13.39
N PHE A 982 42.83 -56.33 14.24
CA PHE A 982 42.55 -56.18 15.68
C PHE A 982 43.64 -56.74 16.60
N GLY A 983 44.67 -57.41 16.08
CA GLY A 983 45.73 -58.08 16.85
C GLY A 983 45.31 -59.39 17.54
N LEU A 984 44.02 -59.71 17.51
CA LEU A 984 43.37 -60.86 18.13
C LEU A 984 42.05 -61.18 17.42
N LEU A 985 41.45 -62.34 17.70
CA LEU A 985 40.10 -62.64 17.23
C LEU A 985 39.07 -61.87 18.09
N PRO A 986 38.33 -60.89 17.54
CA PRO A 986 37.51 -60.00 18.34
C PRO A 986 36.27 -60.73 18.91
N SER A 987 35.91 -60.47 20.16
CA SER A 987 34.69 -61.00 20.79
C SER A 987 33.41 -60.30 20.34
N ALA A 988 33.53 -59.16 19.67
CA ALA A 988 32.44 -58.46 19.02
C ALA A 988 32.92 -57.81 17.71
N LEU A 989 32.06 -57.75 16.70
CA LEU A 989 32.34 -57.14 15.41
C LEU A 989 31.25 -56.12 15.07
N THR A 990 31.66 -54.90 14.74
CA THR A 990 30.81 -53.90 14.11
C THR A 990 31.13 -53.87 12.62
N PHE A 991 30.12 -53.96 11.78
CA PHE A 991 30.27 -53.92 10.33
C PHE A 991 29.11 -53.17 9.67
N ALA A 992 29.39 -52.57 8.52
CA ALA A 992 28.43 -51.90 7.65
C ALA A 992 28.34 -52.62 6.32
N VAL A 993 27.13 -52.77 5.77
CA VAL A 993 26.92 -53.34 4.44
C VAL A 993 26.19 -52.32 3.57
N ARG A 994 26.71 -52.09 2.37
CA ARG A 994 26.11 -51.26 1.32
C ARG A 994 25.92 -52.10 0.06
N GLN A 995 24.79 -51.94 -0.61
CA GLN A 995 24.65 -52.42 -1.99
C GLN A 995 25.17 -51.36 -2.96
N LEU A 996 25.83 -51.78 -4.04
CA LEU A 996 26.27 -50.89 -5.12
C LEU A 996 25.27 -50.96 -6.28
N SER A 997 25.02 -49.81 -6.91
CA SER A 997 24.26 -49.73 -8.16
C SER A 997 25.09 -50.19 -9.35
N ALA A 998 24.44 -50.36 -10.50
CA ALA A 998 25.08 -50.61 -11.79
C ALA A 998 26.17 -49.59 -12.17
N THR A 999 26.06 -48.34 -11.70
CA THR A 999 27.04 -47.27 -11.97
C THR A 999 28.08 -47.10 -10.87
N GLY A 1000 28.13 -48.02 -9.89
CA GLY A 1000 29.06 -47.96 -8.76
C GLY A 1000 28.67 -46.97 -7.66
N LEU A 1001 27.49 -46.33 -7.74
CA LEU A 1001 26.97 -45.50 -6.67
C LEU A 1001 26.62 -46.38 -5.47
N ALA A 1002 27.22 -46.11 -4.32
CA ALA A 1002 26.94 -46.83 -3.09
C ALA A 1002 25.59 -46.42 -2.49
N GLY A 1003 24.81 -47.41 -2.10
CA GLY A 1003 23.58 -47.23 -1.35
C GLY A 1003 23.80 -46.84 0.11
N THR A 1004 22.69 -46.66 0.82
CA THR A 1004 22.70 -46.39 2.26
C THR A 1004 23.29 -47.59 3.01
N ALA A 1005 24.18 -47.35 3.97
CA ALA A 1005 24.76 -48.41 4.80
C ALA A 1005 23.75 -48.92 5.83
N ARG A 1006 23.75 -50.24 6.06
CA ARG A 1006 23.18 -50.81 7.28
C ARG A 1006 24.32 -51.26 8.20
N ASN A 1007 24.27 -50.83 9.45
CA ASN A 1007 25.30 -51.16 10.44
C ASN A 1007 24.76 -52.20 11.42
N ARG A 1008 25.61 -53.15 11.84
CA ARG A 1008 25.29 -54.06 12.94
C ARG A 1008 26.54 -54.34 13.78
N THR A 1009 26.35 -54.35 15.11
CA THR A 1009 27.31 -54.93 16.06
C THR A 1009 26.81 -56.30 16.48
N VAL A 1010 27.67 -57.31 16.36
CA VAL A 1010 27.41 -58.69 16.81
C VAL A 1010 28.43 -59.06 17.86
N ILE A 1011 27.97 -59.70 18.94
CA ILE A 1011 28.83 -60.29 19.98
C ILE A 1011 28.81 -61.81 19.74
N PHE A 1012 29.99 -62.44 19.71
CA PHE A 1012 30.16 -63.85 19.36
C PHE A 1012 30.22 -64.79 20.57
#